data_AF-A0A1G8L041-F1
#
_entry.id   AF-A0A1G8L041-F1
#
_cell.length_a   1.000
_cell.length_b   1.000
_cell.length_c   1.000
_cell.angle_alpha   90.00
_cell.angle_beta   90.00
_cell.angle_gamma   90.00
#
_symmetry.space_group_name_H-M   'P 1'
#
loop_
_entity.id
_entity.type
_entity.pdbx_description
1 polymer ?
#
loop_
_entity_poly.entity_id
_entity_poly.type
_entity_poly.pdbx_seq_one_letter_code
_entity_poly.pdbx_strand_id
1 'polypeptide(L)'
;MEIATRQQANRRRSKWRWLFRLTLGFGILGAFILLVIFGLAYMMGPPPMETSQSTTIYSDEREVINEQHQGQQREWTDLDDVSPHVMDAFVAVEDRKFYDHHGFDYTRIGAAVLNNVRSLALSEGASTITQQYARNLFLSHDQTWDRKIREAFYTLRLEWHVPKEDILAGYINTINFGHGAYGIEQAAQMYFDIPASELNAAQSALLAGLPRGPSYYSPYSHPDRAEDRQQLILSMMNEQDALSQAEYEEALAYDLTYESEEEEEQATSAPYFQDTVERELVERYDLDPEVLEAGGLNIYTTLDPDLQEAAERYVEAELPKDDPLQGAAVSIDPRNGDVKAMVGGKDYNESPFNRAVDAQRAPGSVFKPFLYYAALENGFTAATPLKSEPTSFPDPDGDQSYEPGNFNENYANDFITMAQAMAYSDNIYAVKTNVLQEPDALVETAQAAGIESPLSANLSLALGTSEVNVLELTNAYSPFANGGERVDHRLVERVEDHDGNVLLETEPEREQVFNPDLSYIATDMMKEMFNPTINDYASVTGHSIAHLLQRPAAGKSGSTPSDSWMVGYTPQLVTGVWVGYDDNTALDHGEHGQIAKRIWVNALESGLQDELKQDFSTPDGVEEVNIDLETGLLADEACGPSYTVAFQEDTEPEESCVEYLDDEEAEEDAHEERKNKEKEKLTDKLKRWFGSDEVEM
;
A
#
# COMPACT_ATOMS: atom_id res chain seq x y z
N MET A 1 66.97 36.00 -38.70
CA MET A 1 65.92 35.09 -38.22
C MET A 1 66.14 34.61 -36.77
N GLU A 2 67.33 34.79 -36.16
CA GLU A 2 67.63 34.35 -34.76
C GLU A 2 67.20 35.29 -33.62
N ILE A 3 66.88 36.57 -33.87
CA ILE A 3 66.55 37.53 -32.80
C ILE A 3 65.06 37.47 -32.41
N ALA A 4 64.17 37.12 -33.35
CA ALA A 4 62.73 37.02 -33.10
C ALA A 4 62.34 35.77 -32.26
N THR A 5 63.10 34.68 -32.39
CA THR A 5 62.89 33.43 -31.64
C THR A 5 63.25 33.54 -30.16
N ARG A 6 64.22 34.39 -29.78
CA ARG A 6 64.58 34.64 -28.36
C ARG A 6 63.55 35.49 -27.61
N GLN A 7 62.89 36.45 -28.27
CA GLN A 7 61.87 37.29 -27.63
C GLN A 7 60.55 36.54 -27.38
N GLN A 8 60.13 35.63 -28.27
CA GLN A 8 58.98 34.76 -28.05
C GLN A 8 59.23 33.73 -26.93
N ALA A 9 60.44 33.16 -26.84
CA ALA A 9 60.82 32.23 -25.77
C ALA A 9 60.84 32.89 -24.38
N ASN A 10 61.31 34.15 -24.27
CA ASN A 10 61.29 34.89 -23.00
C ASN A 10 59.89 35.32 -22.57
N ARG A 11 58.97 35.66 -23.49
CA ARG A 11 57.56 35.93 -23.17
C ARG A 11 56.81 34.67 -22.70
N ARG A 12 57.05 33.50 -23.31
CA ARG A 12 56.49 32.21 -22.83
C ARG A 12 57.02 31.81 -21.45
N ARG A 13 58.32 31.97 -21.18
CA ARG A 13 58.92 31.72 -19.86
C ARG A 13 58.41 32.68 -18.78
N SER A 14 58.11 33.93 -19.12
CA SER A 14 57.52 34.90 -18.19
C SER A 14 56.07 34.57 -17.84
N LYS A 15 55.26 34.09 -18.79
CA LYS A 15 53.89 33.64 -18.51
C LYS A 15 53.86 32.40 -17.62
N TRP A 16 54.74 31.43 -17.85
CA TRP A 16 54.88 30.24 -17.00
C TRP A 16 55.33 30.57 -15.58
N ARG A 17 56.27 31.50 -15.40
CA ARG A 17 56.69 31.98 -14.08
C ARG A 17 55.57 32.73 -13.34
N TRP A 18 54.73 33.46 -14.06
CA TRP A 18 53.57 34.14 -13.49
C TRP A 18 52.47 33.14 -13.12
N LEU A 19 52.17 32.17 -13.98
CA LEU A 19 51.26 31.06 -13.68
C LEU A 19 51.75 30.27 -12.45
N PHE A 20 53.03 29.91 -12.42
CA PHE A 20 53.65 29.19 -11.29
C PHE A 20 53.58 29.99 -9.98
N ARG A 21 53.79 31.31 -10.02
CA ARG A 21 53.67 32.18 -8.84
C ARG A 21 52.23 32.32 -8.37
N LEU A 22 51.26 32.36 -9.30
CA LEU A 22 49.85 32.34 -8.96
C LEU A 22 49.47 31.00 -8.34
N THR A 23 49.82 29.86 -8.95
CA THR A 23 49.52 28.53 -8.39
C THR A 23 50.20 28.34 -7.04
N LEU A 24 51.44 28.81 -6.88
CA LEU A 24 52.14 28.77 -5.59
C LEU A 24 51.47 29.69 -4.57
N GLY A 25 51.04 30.90 -4.97
CA GLY A 25 50.32 31.83 -4.11
C GLY A 25 48.97 31.28 -3.64
N PHE A 26 48.19 30.69 -4.55
CA PHE A 26 46.96 29.98 -4.21
C PHE A 26 47.21 28.76 -3.33
N GLY A 27 48.29 28.01 -3.58
CA GLY A 27 48.68 26.88 -2.73
C GLY A 27 49.04 27.30 -1.31
N ILE A 28 49.81 28.38 -1.15
CA ILE A 28 50.16 28.94 0.17
C ILE A 28 48.92 29.48 0.88
N LEU A 29 48.04 30.19 0.16
CA LEU A 29 46.79 30.71 0.73
C LEU A 29 45.88 29.58 1.17
N GLY A 30 45.72 28.52 0.36
CA GLY A 30 44.95 27.33 0.71
C GLY A 30 45.52 26.61 1.94
N ALA A 31 46.84 26.43 2.00
CA ALA A 31 47.50 25.83 3.16
C ALA A 31 47.31 26.69 4.44
N PHE A 32 47.34 28.01 4.31
CA PHE A 32 47.08 28.93 5.43
C PHE A 32 45.62 28.84 5.90
N ILE A 33 44.65 28.80 4.97
CA ILE A 33 43.23 28.64 5.29
C ILE A 33 42.99 27.30 6.00
N LEU A 34 43.55 26.21 5.50
CA LEU A 34 43.48 24.91 6.17
C LEU A 34 44.08 24.97 7.57
N LEU A 35 45.27 25.57 7.74
CA LEU A 35 45.90 25.77 9.05
C LEU A 35 45.00 26.56 10.02
N VAL A 36 44.29 27.58 9.53
CA VAL A 36 43.34 28.35 10.35
C VAL A 36 42.11 27.51 10.71
N ILE A 37 41.53 26.75 9.77
CA ILE A 37 40.39 25.86 10.04
C ILE A 37 40.77 24.79 11.06
N PHE A 38 41.91 24.14 10.86
CA PHE A 38 42.48 23.16 11.77
C PHE A 38 42.76 23.79 13.16
N GLY A 39 43.36 24.97 13.21
CA GLY A 39 43.60 25.69 14.48
C GLY A 39 42.31 26.06 15.21
N LEU A 40 41.27 26.47 14.47
CA LEU A 40 39.94 26.77 15.03
C LEU A 40 39.25 25.52 15.57
N ALA A 41 39.25 24.42 14.81
CA ALA A 41 38.70 23.13 15.25
C ALA A 41 39.34 22.66 16.57
N TYR A 42 40.67 22.79 16.68
CA TYR A 42 41.39 22.46 17.91
C TYR A 42 41.02 23.38 19.09
N MET A 43 40.94 24.70 18.87
CA MET A 43 40.62 25.64 19.95
C MET A 43 39.19 25.53 20.48
N MET A 44 38.24 25.06 19.66
CA MET A 44 36.84 24.91 20.06
C MET A 44 36.57 23.67 20.93
N GLY A 45 37.54 22.76 21.07
CA GLY A 45 37.40 21.55 21.89
C GLY A 45 36.43 20.51 21.30
N PRO A 46 36.20 19.40 22.02
CA PRO A 46 35.28 18.35 21.58
C PRO A 46 33.87 18.92 21.40
N PRO A 47 33.15 18.55 20.34
CA PRO A 47 31.75 18.90 20.21
C PRO A 47 30.91 18.06 21.21
N PRO A 48 29.68 18.48 21.54
CA PRO A 48 28.79 17.69 22.40
C PRO A 48 28.51 16.32 21.76
N MET A 49 28.86 15.23 22.42
CA MET A 49 28.70 13.86 21.88
C MET A 49 27.24 13.35 21.96
N GLU A 50 26.35 14.18 22.51
CA GLU A 50 24.93 13.91 22.70
C GLU A 50 24.14 15.12 22.20
N THR A 51 23.24 14.91 21.25
CA THR A 51 22.25 15.90 20.81
C THR A 51 20.91 15.20 20.65
N SER A 52 19.89 15.68 21.36
CA SER A 52 18.52 15.20 21.22
C SER A 52 17.87 15.90 20.03
N GLN A 53 18.02 15.35 18.82
CA GLN A 53 17.23 15.75 17.67
C GLN A 53 16.06 14.77 17.57
N SER A 54 14.86 15.14 18.01
CA SER A 54 13.67 14.28 17.86
C SER A 54 13.09 14.43 16.46
N THR A 55 12.72 13.31 15.84
CA THR A 55 11.81 13.35 14.68
C THR A 55 10.39 13.38 15.23
N THR A 56 9.61 14.35 14.77
CA THR A 56 8.21 14.50 15.17
C THR A 56 7.32 14.22 13.97
N ILE A 57 6.39 13.28 14.15
CA ILE A 57 5.39 12.91 13.16
C ILE A 57 4.06 13.54 13.58
N TYR A 58 3.45 14.29 12.67
CA TYR A 58 2.24 15.05 12.88
C TYR A 58 1.07 14.47 12.07
N SER A 59 -0.13 14.53 12.65
CA SER A 59 -1.39 14.26 11.96
C SER A 59 -1.75 15.35 10.96
N ASP A 60 -2.84 15.13 10.23
CA ASP A 60 -3.41 16.11 9.30
C ASP A 60 -3.81 17.43 10.00
N GLU A 61 -4.29 17.36 11.25
CA GLU A 61 -4.58 18.51 12.11
C GLU A 61 -3.35 19.10 12.84
N ARG A 62 -2.14 18.62 12.54
CA ARG A 62 -0.87 19.05 13.17
C ARG A 62 -0.76 18.64 14.65
N GLU A 63 -1.50 17.65 15.09
CA GLU A 63 -1.29 17.01 16.39
C GLU A 63 -0.09 16.08 16.33
N VAL A 64 0.66 15.93 17.42
CA VAL A 64 1.82 15.03 17.45
C VAL A 64 1.32 13.60 17.62
N ILE A 65 1.54 12.76 16.61
CA ILE A 65 1.22 11.33 16.63
C ILE A 65 2.33 10.57 17.34
N ASN A 66 3.57 10.91 16.99
CA ASN A 66 4.76 10.32 17.57
C ASN A 66 5.87 11.36 17.66
N GLU A 67 6.61 11.33 18.76
CA GLU A 67 7.87 12.02 18.88
C GLU A 67 8.95 10.97 19.13
N GLN A 68 9.68 10.64 18.07
CA GLN A 68 10.83 9.75 18.17
C GLN A 68 11.95 10.52 18.87
N HIS A 69 11.94 10.46 20.20
CA HIS A 69 12.96 11.09 21.02
C HIS A 69 14.28 10.33 20.87
N GLN A 70 15.26 10.97 20.23
CA GLN A 70 16.67 10.56 20.26
C GLN A 70 17.33 10.67 21.66
N GLY A 71 16.61 10.42 22.76
CA GLY A 71 17.23 10.31 24.08
C GLY A 71 16.41 10.83 25.26
N GLN A 72 15.43 10.04 25.71
CA GLN A 72 15.24 9.88 27.16
C GLN A 72 15.53 8.46 27.66
N GLN A 73 15.78 7.51 26.76
CA GLN A 73 16.09 6.10 27.10
C GLN A 73 17.35 5.58 26.38
N ARG A 74 18.31 6.46 26.02
CA ARG A 74 19.64 5.98 25.64
C ARG A 74 20.32 5.46 26.90
N GLU A 75 20.19 4.17 27.20
CA GLU A 75 21.21 3.50 28.02
C GLU A 75 22.50 3.57 27.21
N TRP A 76 23.34 4.57 27.53
CA TRP A 76 24.65 4.68 26.94
C TRP A 76 25.46 3.45 27.35
N THR A 77 25.62 2.51 26.42
CA THR A 77 26.44 1.32 26.65
C THR A 77 27.88 1.65 26.31
N ASP A 78 28.77 1.49 27.29
CA ASP A 78 30.20 1.60 27.06
C ASP A 78 30.66 0.44 26.17
N LEU A 79 31.69 0.66 25.34
CA LEU A 79 32.19 -0.37 24.41
C LEU A 79 32.65 -1.66 25.11
N ASP A 80 33.06 -1.55 26.38
CA ASP A 80 33.46 -2.71 27.19
C ASP A 80 32.27 -3.65 27.48
N ASP A 81 31.04 -3.14 27.37
CA ASP A 81 29.77 -3.85 27.56
C ASP A 81 29.09 -4.21 26.21
N VAL A 82 29.82 -4.10 25.09
CA VAL A 82 29.35 -4.48 23.75
C VAL A 82 30.20 -5.64 23.18
N SER A 83 29.55 -6.60 22.52
CA SER A 83 30.25 -7.73 21.91
C SER A 83 31.29 -7.27 20.87
N PRO A 84 32.51 -7.84 20.86
CA PRO A 84 33.52 -7.56 19.82
C PRO A 84 33.03 -7.78 18.40
N HIS A 85 32.12 -8.75 18.21
CA HIS A 85 31.56 -9.03 16.90
C HIS A 85 30.73 -7.87 16.34
N VAL A 86 30.09 -7.07 17.19
CA VAL A 86 29.37 -5.86 16.79
C VAL A 86 30.35 -4.84 16.23
N MET A 87 31.41 -4.54 16.99
CA MET A 87 32.44 -3.58 16.56
C MET A 87 33.06 -4.00 15.23
N ASP A 88 33.40 -5.29 15.11
CA ASP A 88 34.00 -5.85 13.91
C ASP A 88 33.03 -5.80 12.71
N ALA A 89 31.74 -6.06 12.91
CA ALA A 89 30.73 -6.00 11.86
C ALA A 89 30.56 -4.57 11.30
N PHE A 90 30.41 -3.57 12.19
CA PHE A 90 30.30 -2.17 11.79
C PHE A 90 31.55 -1.65 11.10
N VAL A 91 32.74 -1.95 11.64
CA VAL A 91 34.00 -1.57 10.99
C VAL A 91 34.14 -2.28 9.63
N ALA A 92 33.74 -3.54 9.52
CA ALA A 92 33.86 -4.28 8.27
C ALA A 92 32.98 -3.72 7.15
N VAL A 93 31.73 -3.34 7.46
CA VAL A 93 30.75 -2.87 6.46
C VAL A 93 30.83 -1.36 6.19
N GLU A 94 31.00 -0.53 7.23
CA GLU A 94 30.94 0.93 7.09
C GLU A 94 32.31 1.57 6.82
N ASP A 95 33.37 1.07 7.47
CA ASP A 95 34.66 1.75 7.47
C ASP A 95 35.85 0.84 7.80
N ARG A 96 36.23 0.00 6.83
CA ARG A 96 37.32 -1.00 6.94
C ARG A 96 38.65 -0.46 7.48
N LYS A 97 38.93 0.83 7.31
CA LYS A 97 40.20 1.47 7.74
C LYS A 97 39.99 2.47 8.88
N PHE A 98 38.89 2.32 9.62
CA PHE A 98 38.49 3.23 10.69
C PHE A 98 39.65 3.59 11.63
N TYR A 99 40.40 2.58 12.10
CA TYR A 99 41.52 2.78 13.03
C TYR A 99 42.81 3.33 12.36
N ASP A 100 42.92 3.25 11.04
CA ASP A 100 44.11 3.69 10.30
C ASP A 100 44.08 5.17 9.91
N HIS A 101 42.87 5.77 9.82
CA HIS A 101 42.70 7.15 9.38
C HIS A 101 42.14 8.08 10.47
N HIS A 102 42.37 9.37 10.30
CA HIS A 102 41.83 10.42 11.17
C HIS A 102 40.59 11.07 10.55
N GLY A 103 39.48 10.32 10.54
CA GLY A 103 38.16 10.76 10.05
C GLY A 103 37.94 10.75 8.54
N PHE A 104 38.96 10.65 7.70
CA PHE A 104 38.80 10.64 6.24
C PHE A 104 39.65 9.54 5.59
N ASP A 105 38.99 8.62 4.89
CA ASP A 105 39.67 7.69 3.99
C ASP A 105 39.91 8.35 2.61
N TYR A 106 41.10 8.93 2.44
CA TYR A 106 41.53 9.54 1.18
C TYR A 106 41.59 8.56 0.00
N THR A 107 41.79 7.27 0.27
CA THR A 107 41.78 6.24 -0.78
C THR A 107 40.36 5.99 -1.28
N ARG A 108 39.39 5.91 -0.36
CA ARG A 108 37.96 5.77 -0.70
C ARG A 108 37.39 7.01 -1.36
N ILE A 109 37.72 8.20 -0.84
CA ILE A 109 37.34 9.49 -1.46
C ILE A 109 37.89 9.58 -2.90
N GLY A 110 39.16 9.24 -3.11
CA GLY A 110 39.77 9.25 -4.44
C GLY A 110 39.12 8.25 -5.41
N ALA A 111 38.76 7.06 -4.92
CA ALA A 111 38.05 6.04 -5.69
C ALA A 111 36.62 6.48 -6.06
N ALA A 112 35.88 7.06 -5.10
CA ALA A 112 34.54 7.60 -5.30
C ALA A 112 34.53 8.73 -6.33
N VAL A 113 35.49 9.67 -6.26
CA VAL A 113 35.61 10.75 -7.26
C VAL A 113 35.85 10.18 -8.66
N LEU A 114 36.70 9.15 -8.80
CA LEU A 114 36.96 8.52 -10.09
C LEU A 114 35.73 7.79 -10.64
N ASN A 115 34.97 7.13 -9.76
CA ASN A 115 33.72 6.44 -10.12
C ASN A 115 32.62 7.44 -10.49
N ASN A 116 32.42 8.52 -9.73
CA ASN A 116 31.40 9.55 -10.01
C ASN A 116 31.65 10.26 -11.35
N VAL A 117 32.92 10.49 -11.69
CA VAL A 117 33.30 11.04 -13.01
C VAL A 117 32.99 10.06 -14.15
N ARG A 118 32.96 8.75 -13.89
CA ARG A 118 32.62 7.71 -14.89
C ARG A 118 31.12 7.42 -14.96
N SER A 119 30.41 7.42 -13.83
CA SER A 119 28.98 7.10 -13.75
C SER A 119 28.07 8.30 -13.98
N LEU A 120 28.60 9.53 -13.95
CA LEU A 120 27.82 10.78 -13.96
C LEU A 120 26.78 10.88 -12.82
N ALA A 121 26.90 10.04 -11.79
CA ALA A 121 26.06 10.02 -10.60
C ALA A 121 26.92 10.24 -9.35
N LEU A 122 26.35 10.87 -8.31
CA LEU A 122 27.00 11.01 -7.01
C LEU A 122 26.87 9.66 -6.27
N SER A 123 27.98 8.98 -6.00
CA SER A 123 28.00 7.76 -5.18
C SER A 123 28.19 8.09 -3.70
N GLU A 124 27.37 7.47 -2.84
CA GLU A 124 27.30 7.66 -1.38
C GLU A 124 28.38 6.91 -0.56
N GLY A 125 29.13 5.98 -1.15
CA GLY A 125 30.01 5.07 -0.40
C GLY A 125 31.36 5.62 0.10
N ALA A 126 31.52 6.93 0.31
CA ALA A 126 32.80 7.53 0.71
C ALA A 126 32.90 7.94 2.20
N SER A 127 31.78 8.04 2.92
CA SER A 127 31.69 8.61 4.28
C SER A 127 32.17 7.62 5.36
N THR A 128 33.09 8.04 6.23
CA THR A 128 33.65 7.21 7.33
C THR A 128 32.69 7.16 8.52
N ILE A 129 32.89 6.24 9.47
CA ILE A 129 32.06 6.16 10.70
C ILE A 129 32.04 7.52 11.41
N THR A 130 33.18 8.18 11.55
CA THR A 130 33.26 9.51 12.18
C THR A 130 32.51 10.59 11.39
N GLN A 131 32.50 10.52 10.05
CA GLN A 131 31.72 11.44 9.22
C GLN A 131 30.21 11.22 9.39
N GLN A 132 29.79 9.96 9.43
CA GLN A 132 28.40 9.58 9.67
C GLN A 132 27.96 10.01 11.08
N TYR A 133 28.78 9.76 12.10
CA TYR A 133 28.50 10.20 13.46
C TYR A 133 28.42 11.74 13.59
N ALA A 134 29.35 12.47 12.97
CA ALA A 134 29.32 13.94 12.94
C ALA A 134 28.06 14.49 12.25
N ARG A 135 27.59 13.80 11.21
CA ARG A 135 26.36 14.15 10.50
C ARG A 135 25.14 13.96 11.40
N ASN A 136 25.01 12.80 12.02
CA ASN A 136 23.86 12.44 12.87
C ASN A 136 23.72 13.37 14.09
N LEU A 137 24.82 13.94 14.61
CA LEU A 137 24.77 14.83 15.77
C LEU A 137 24.50 16.31 15.46
N PHE A 138 24.98 16.87 14.35
CA PHE A 138 25.17 18.33 14.28
C PHE A 138 24.60 19.04 13.05
N LEU A 139 24.03 18.33 12.09
CA LEU A 139 23.77 18.92 10.77
C LEU A 139 22.31 18.76 10.36
N SER A 140 21.74 19.86 9.85
CA SER A 140 20.52 19.84 9.03
C SER A 140 20.77 19.10 7.72
N HIS A 141 19.70 18.52 7.18
CA HIS A 141 19.74 17.45 6.19
C HIS A 141 19.89 17.90 4.73
N ASP A 142 20.05 19.21 4.49
CA ASP A 142 20.28 19.78 3.17
C ASP A 142 21.45 19.10 2.42
N GLN A 143 21.22 18.61 1.19
CA GLN A 143 22.29 18.13 0.28
C GLN A 143 23.13 19.28 -0.33
N THR A 144 23.59 20.22 0.50
CA THR A 144 24.40 21.35 0.07
C THR A 144 25.90 21.11 0.32
N TRP A 145 26.74 21.72 -0.51
CA TRP A 145 28.19 21.76 -0.29
C TRP A 145 28.57 22.38 1.07
N ASP A 146 27.71 23.25 1.62
CA ASP A 146 27.90 23.86 2.93
C ASP A 146 27.77 22.84 4.07
N ARG A 147 26.76 21.97 4.03
CA ARG A 147 26.63 20.84 4.96
C ARG A 147 27.87 19.97 4.96
N LYS A 148 28.37 19.57 3.79
CA LYS A 148 29.52 18.66 3.69
C LYS A 148 30.82 19.29 4.20
N ILE A 149 30.93 20.63 4.15
CA ILE A 149 32.03 21.37 4.80
C ILE A 149 31.86 21.38 6.33
N ARG A 150 30.63 21.58 6.84
CA ARG A 150 30.35 21.52 8.29
C ARG A 150 30.58 20.13 8.85
N GLU A 151 30.18 19.07 8.15
CA GLU A 151 30.47 17.68 8.48
C GLU A 151 31.97 17.47 8.60
N ALA A 152 32.73 17.84 7.58
CA ALA A 152 34.18 17.71 7.62
C ALA A 152 34.81 18.47 8.80
N PHE A 153 34.26 19.63 9.16
CA PHE A 153 34.71 20.39 10.32
C PHE A 153 34.40 19.68 11.65
N TYR A 154 33.21 19.10 11.82
CA TYR A 154 32.87 18.33 13.02
C TYR A 154 33.63 17.00 13.11
N THR A 155 33.81 16.28 11.99
CA THR A 155 34.68 15.11 11.90
C THR A 155 36.10 15.41 12.39
N LEU A 156 36.67 16.53 11.96
CA LEU A 156 37.99 16.98 12.44
C LEU A 156 38.01 17.26 13.95
N ARG A 157 36.92 17.80 14.50
CA ARG A 157 36.84 18.09 15.94
C ARG A 157 36.74 16.82 16.77
N LEU A 158 35.93 15.85 16.33
CA LEU A 158 35.80 14.53 16.95
C LEU A 158 37.15 13.82 16.98
N GLU A 159 37.76 13.62 15.82
CA GLU A 159 39.03 12.87 15.67
C GLU A 159 40.21 13.43 16.46
N TRP A 160 40.17 14.72 16.82
CA TRP A 160 41.25 15.33 17.59
C TRP A 160 41.09 15.27 19.09
N HIS A 161 39.86 15.20 19.58
CA HIS A 161 39.56 15.32 21.00
C HIS A 161 38.95 14.05 21.60
N VAL A 162 38.46 13.16 20.73
CA VAL A 162 37.73 11.96 21.11
C VAL A 162 38.52 10.74 20.60
N PRO A 163 38.83 9.77 21.48
CA PRO A 163 39.39 8.48 21.10
C PRO A 163 38.54 7.76 20.03
N LYS A 164 39.17 6.85 19.28
CA LYS A 164 38.49 6.10 18.20
C LYS A 164 37.39 5.21 18.74
N GLU A 165 37.65 4.62 19.88
CA GLU A 165 36.75 3.80 20.65
C GLU A 165 35.51 4.62 21.01
N ASP A 166 35.67 5.75 21.69
CA ASP A 166 34.56 6.63 22.08
C ASP A 166 33.75 7.15 20.86
N ILE A 167 34.38 7.36 19.70
CA ILE A 167 33.67 7.70 18.45
C ILE A 167 32.80 6.53 17.96
N LEU A 168 33.34 5.30 17.98
CA LEU A 168 32.59 4.11 17.58
C LEU A 168 31.45 3.84 18.56
N ALA A 169 31.70 3.96 19.87
CA ALA A 169 30.67 3.86 20.92
C ALA A 169 29.53 4.86 20.68
N GLY A 170 29.90 6.13 20.47
CA GLY A 170 28.94 7.19 20.18
C GLY A 170 28.12 6.89 18.92
N TYR A 171 28.77 6.39 17.87
CA TYR A 171 28.09 6.01 16.63
C TYR A 171 27.05 4.91 16.85
N ILE A 172 27.45 3.75 17.40
CA ILE A 172 26.55 2.60 17.58
C ILE A 172 25.42 2.86 18.58
N ASN A 173 25.59 3.82 19.50
CA ASN A 173 24.56 4.25 20.44
C ASN A 173 23.61 5.33 19.89
N THR A 174 23.88 5.85 18.68
CA THR A 174 23.11 6.98 18.10
C THR A 174 22.29 6.56 16.88
N ILE A 175 22.73 5.55 16.13
CA ILE A 175 22.06 5.11 14.90
C ILE A 175 20.72 4.41 15.18
N ASN A 176 19.81 4.53 14.22
CA ASN A 176 18.50 3.87 14.21
C ASN A 176 18.64 2.44 13.65
N PHE A 177 18.08 1.46 14.35
CA PHE A 177 18.01 0.06 13.93
C PHE A 177 16.59 -0.36 13.50
N GLY A 178 15.63 0.57 13.44
CA GLY A 178 14.26 0.34 12.99
C GLY A 178 13.33 0.02 14.14
N HIS A 179 12.02 0.11 13.90
CA HIS A 179 10.96 -0.18 14.89
C HIS A 179 11.14 0.56 16.23
N GLY A 180 11.71 1.77 16.21
CA GLY A 180 11.97 2.56 17.42
C GLY A 180 13.23 2.18 18.21
N ALA A 181 13.99 1.15 17.82
CA ALA A 181 15.27 0.80 18.47
C ALA A 181 16.40 1.74 18.05
N TYR A 182 16.74 2.69 18.92
CA TYR A 182 17.91 3.56 18.76
C TYR A 182 19.05 3.12 19.67
N GLY A 183 20.20 2.84 19.07
CA GLY A 183 21.37 2.34 19.77
C GLY A 183 21.42 0.82 19.87
N ILE A 184 22.64 0.28 19.91
CA ILE A 184 22.88 -1.16 19.80
C ILE A 184 22.27 -1.98 20.95
N GLU A 185 22.24 -1.47 22.17
CA GLU A 185 21.68 -2.18 23.32
C GLU A 185 20.17 -2.38 23.17
N GLN A 186 19.46 -1.32 22.77
CA GLN A 186 18.03 -1.38 22.51
C GLN A 186 17.72 -2.30 21.33
N ALA A 187 18.55 -2.28 20.28
CA ALA A 187 18.40 -3.21 19.17
C ALA A 187 18.64 -4.68 19.58
N ALA A 188 19.63 -4.95 20.43
CA ALA A 188 19.91 -6.30 20.92
C ALA A 188 18.74 -6.86 21.74
N GLN A 189 18.18 -6.03 22.62
CA GLN A 189 17.00 -6.37 23.42
C GLN A 189 15.76 -6.54 22.54
N MET A 190 15.51 -5.62 21.62
CA MET A 190 14.35 -5.68 20.71
C MET A 190 14.35 -6.93 19.83
N TYR A 191 15.44 -7.18 19.10
CA TYR A 191 15.44 -8.22 18.09
C TYR A 191 15.68 -9.63 18.68
N PHE A 192 16.32 -9.72 19.85
CA PHE A 192 16.84 -10.99 20.37
C PHE A 192 16.67 -11.21 21.89
N ASP A 193 16.09 -10.26 22.65
CA ASP A 193 15.99 -10.26 24.13
C ASP A 193 17.30 -10.65 24.85
N ILE A 194 18.42 -10.11 24.36
CA ILE A 194 19.75 -10.29 24.97
C ILE A 194 20.49 -8.97 25.07
N PRO A 195 21.40 -8.81 26.04
CA PRO A 195 22.25 -7.62 26.11
C PRO A 195 23.23 -7.57 24.93
N ALA A 196 23.65 -6.37 24.50
CA ALA A 196 24.56 -6.22 23.36
C ALA A 196 25.93 -6.90 23.57
N SER A 197 26.32 -7.13 24.83
CA SER A 197 27.51 -7.91 25.20
C SER A 197 27.46 -9.39 24.78
N GLU A 198 26.26 -9.96 24.59
CA GLU A 198 26.06 -11.38 24.28
C GLU A 198 25.82 -11.66 22.78
N LEU A 199 25.73 -10.61 21.95
CA LEU A 199 25.53 -10.76 20.52
C LEU A 199 26.64 -11.59 19.86
N ASN A 200 26.24 -12.62 19.12
CA ASN A 200 27.16 -13.43 18.32
C ASN A 200 27.44 -12.79 16.94
N ALA A 201 28.31 -13.41 16.14
CA ALA A 201 28.69 -12.90 14.82
C ALA A 201 27.52 -12.78 13.84
N ALA A 202 26.59 -13.74 13.83
CA ALA A 202 25.43 -13.74 12.95
C ALA A 202 24.44 -12.62 13.31
N GLN A 203 24.13 -12.46 14.60
CA GLN A 203 23.27 -11.40 15.12
C GLN A 203 23.90 -10.01 14.91
N SER A 204 25.21 -9.89 15.17
CA SER A 204 25.97 -8.64 14.96
C SER A 204 25.97 -8.20 13.51
N ALA A 205 26.16 -9.15 12.57
CA ALA A 205 26.14 -8.86 11.15
C ALA A 205 24.74 -8.45 10.65
N LEU A 206 23.67 -9.00 11.23
CA LEU A 206 22.30 -8.58 10.92
C LEU A 206 22.09 -7.13 11.37
N LEU A 207 22.34 -6.82 12.65
CA LEU A 207 22.12 -5.48 13.21
C LEU A 207 22.99 -4.42 12.50
N ALA A 208 24.23 -4.75 12.13
CA ALA A 208 25.09 -3.85 11.36
C ALA A 208 24.58 -3.57 9.93
N GLY A 209 23.62 -4.35 9.45
CA GLY A 209 22.98 -4.18 8.14
C GLY A 209 21.73 -3.30 8.15
N LEU A 210 21.14 -3.03 9.32
CA LEU A 210 19.86 -2.32 9.47
C LEU A 210 19.96 -0.79 9.31
N PRO A 211 20.91 -0.07 9.94
CA PRO A 211 21.24 1.29 9.51
C PRO A 211 21.60 1.22 8.01
N ARG A 212 21.53 2.26 7.20
CA ARG A 212 21.36 2.21 5.73
C ARG A 212 19.90 2.02 5.29
N GLY A 213 19.07 1.30 6.03
CA GLY A 213 17.64 1.19 5.69
C GLY A 213 16.89 0.29 6.67
N PRO A 214 16.53 0.80 7.87
CA PRO A 214 16.03 -0.06 8.93
C PRO A 214 14.74 -0.81 8.57
N SER A 215 13.78 -0.14 7.93
CA SER A 215 12.56 -0.77 7.44
C SER A 215 12.80 -1.65 6.21
N TYR A 216 13.78 -1.29 5.36
CA TYR A 216 14.09 -2.01 4.11
C TYR A 216 14.83 -3.33 4.34
N TYR A 217 15.70 -3.36 5.35
CA TYR A 217 16.47 -4.53 5.78
C TYR A 217 15.89 -5.19 7.05
N SER A 218 14.68 -4.78 7.48
CA SER A 218 14.05 -5.35 8.66
C SER A 218 13.81 -6.86 8.46
N PRO A 219 14.26 -7.73 9.39
CA PRO A 219 14.02 -9.17 9.32
C PRO A 219 12.55 -9.53 9.51
N TYR A 220 11.73 -8.64 10.08
CA TYR A 220 10.31 -8.89 10.30
C TYR A 220 9.47 -8.70 9.04
N SER A 221 9.79 -7.70 8.21
CA SER A 221 9.04 -7.39 6.98
C SER A 221 9.70 -7.94 5.72
N HIS A 222 11.04 -7.96 5.69
CA HIS A 222 11.83 -8.33 4.50
C HIS A 222 12.95 -9.34 4.85
N PRO A 223 12.61 -10.55 5.32
CA PRO A 223 13.59 -11.53 5.80
C PRO A 223 14.65 -11.87 4.75
N ASP A 224 14.28 -12.03 3.48
CA ASP A 224 15.22 -12.33 2.39
C ASP A 224 16.28 -11.23 2.22
N ARG A 225 15.87 -9.95 2.30
CA ARG A 225 16.79 -8.80 2.15
C ARG A 225 17.72 -8.69 3.36
N ALA A 226 17.17 -8.94 4.55
CA ALA A 226 17.90 -8.94 5.80
C ALA A 226 18.97 -10.04 5.80
N GLU A 227 18.60 -11.25 5.37
CA GLU A 227 19.50 -12.40 5.23
C GLU A 227 20.61 -12.12 4.20
N ASP A 228 20.28 -11.68 2.99
CA ASP A 228 21.26 -11.34 1.95
C ASP A 228 22.28 -10.29 2.44
N ARG A 229 21.78 -9.28 3.17
CA ARG A 229 22.61 -8.22 3.74
C ARG A 229 23.53 -8.75 4.85
N GLN A 230 23.00 -9.58 5.73
CA GLN A 230 23.76 -10.23 6.81
C GLN A 230 24.88 -11.11 6.24
N GLN A 231 24.57 -11.98 5.27
CA GLN A 231 25.56 -12.86 4.64
C GLN A 231 26.68 -12.07 3.95
N LEU A 232 26.34 -10.94 3.32
CA LEU A 232 27.31 -10.02 2.75
C LEU A 232 28.25 -9.47 3.83
N ILE A 233 27.74 -9.01 4.97
CA ILE A 233 28.54 -8.47 6.08
C ILE A 233 29.44 -9.55 6.69
N LEU A 234 28.92 -10.75 6.93
CA LEU A 234 29.72 -11.90 7.39
C LEU A 234 30.88 -12.21 6.44
N SER A 235 30.63 -12.14 5.12
CA SER A 235 31.70 -12.34 4.12
C SER A 235 32.78 -11.28 4.22
N MET A 236 32.40 -10.01 4.44
CA MET A 236 33.32 -8.90 4.63
C MET A 236 34.14 -9.05 5.91
N MET A 237 33.54 -9.53 7.01
CA MET A 237 34.24 -9.79 8.27
C MET A 237 35.31 -10.88 8.11
N ASN A 238 34.98 -11.98 7.41
CA ASN A 238 35.94 -13.05 7.12
C ASN A 238 37.09 -12.57 6.21
N GLU A 239 36.79 -11.81 5.14
CA GLU A 239 37.81 -11.24 4.24
C GLU A 239 38.76 -10.25 4.94
N GLN A 240 38.34 -9.69 6.07
CA GLN A 240 39.08 -8.72 6.86
C GLN A 240 39.77 -9.35 8.08
N ASP A 241 39.80 -10.69 8.16
CA ASP A 241 40.37 -11.45 9.28
C ASP A 241 39.69 -11.16 10.64
N ALA A 242 38.48 -10.59 10.64
CA ALA A 242 37.69 -10.38 11.85
C ALA A 242 36.94 -11.66 12.29
N LEU A 243 36.67 -12.56 11.35
CA LEU A 243 36.23 -13.92 11.61
C LEU A 243 37.23 -14.89 10.99
N SER A 244 37.49 -16.00 11.68
CA SER A 244 38.12 -17.15 11.05
C SER A 244 37.14 -17.85 10.09
N GLN A 245 37.67 -18.60 9.13
CA GLN A 245 36.83 -19.38 8.20
C GLN A 245 35.83 -20.31 8.92
N ALA A 246 36.19 -20.84 10.09
CA ALA A 246 35.30 -21.70 10.87
C ALA A 246 34.16 -20.90 11.52
N GLU A 247 34.46 -19.72 12.10
CA GLU A 247 33.44 -18.84 12.69
C GLU A 247 32.51 -18.26 11.61
N TYR A 248 33.03 -17.97 10.42
CA TYR A 248 32.22 -17.55 9.28
C TYR A 248 31.22 -18.63 8.85
N GLU A 249 31.66 -19.88 8.70
CA GLU A 249 30.79 -21.01 8.35
C GLU A 249 29.76 -21.31 9.46
N GLU A 250 30.14 -21.14 10.73
CA GLU A 250 29.24 -21.26 11.88
C GLU A 250 28.18 -20.15 11.88
N ALA A 251 28.58 -18.90 11.65
CA ALA A 251 27.67 -17.76 11.62
C ALA A 251 26.67 -17.85 10.45
N LEU A 252 27.09 -18.33 9.28
CA LEU A 252 26.20 -18.57 8.14
C LEU A 252 25.17 -19.68 8.39
N ALA A 253 25.51 -20.66 9.23
CA ALA A 253 24.64 -21.78 9.57
C ALA A 253 23.79 -21.50 10.83
N TYR A 254 23.95 -20.33 11.45
CA TYR A 254 23.24 -19.95 12.65
C TYR A 254 21.79 -19.61 12.31
N ASP A 255 20.86 -20.30 12.97
CA ASP A 255 19.42 -20.05 12.83
C ASP A 255 19.04 -18.86 13.70
N LEU A 256 18.71 -17.73 13.08
CA LEU A 256 18.29 -16.51 13.78
C LEU A 256 16.83 -16.65 14.19
N THR A 257 16.60 -16.82 15.49
CA THR A 257 15.28 -16.65 16.09
C THR A 257 15.14 -15.21 16.55
N TYR A 258 14.08 -14.55 16.10
CA TYR A 258 13.72 -13.20 16.53
C TYR A 258 12.68 -13.31 17.65
N GLU A 259 12.79 -12.43 18.64
CA GLU A 259 11.73 -12.31 19.63
C GLU A 259 10.51 -11.65 18.99
N SER A 260 9.33 -12.16 19.35
CA SER A 260 8.08 -11.42 19.19
C SER A 260 8.06 -10.35 20.26
N GLU A 261 7.78 -9.11 19.90
CA GLU A 261 7.74 -7.96 20.80
C GLU A 261 6.72 -8.21 21.93
N GLU A 262 7.15 -8.76 23.06
CA GLU A 262 6.44 -8.60 24.33
C GLU A 262 7.32 -7.72 25.22
N GLU A 263 6.79 -6.55 25.58
CA GLU A 263 7.27 -5.60 26.61
C GLU A 263 8.09 -4.38 26.14
N GLU A 264 7.42 -3.39 25.53
CA GLU A 264 7.40 -2.01 26.06
C GLU A 264 6.14 -1.26 25.60
N GLU A 265 5.20 -1.00 26.52
CA GLU A 265 4.00 -0.16 26.33
C GLU A 265 4.39 1.34 26.16
N GLN A 266 5.17 1.71 25.14
CA GLN A 266 5.09 3.05 24.61
C GLN A 266 3.95 3.08 23.60
N ALA A 267 2.91 3.86 23.92
CA ALA A 267 1.73 4.04 23.08
C ALA A 267 2.10 4.79 21.79
N THR A 268 2.79 4.11 20.88
CA THR A 268 3.02 4.58 19.51
C THR A 268 1.70 4.44 18.77
N SER A 269 1.05 5.57 18.47
CA SER A 269 -0.21 5.57 17.72
C SER A 269 0.06 5.22 16.25
N ALA A 270 -0.72 4.34 15.63
CA ALA A 270 -0.62 4.00 14.21
C ALA A 270 0.76 3.47 13.73
N PRO A 271 1.38 2.46 14.38
CA PRO A 271 2.74 2.03 14.04
C PRO A 271 2.86 1.51 12.60
N TYR A 272 1.88 0.75 12.11
CA TYR A 272 1.82 0.30 10.71
C TYR A 272 1.81 1.46 9.69
N PHE A 273 1.10 2.55 10.01
CA PHE A 273 1.05 3.74 9.18
C PHE A 273 2.41 4.45 9.14
N GLN A 274 3.04 4.60 10.31
CA GLN A 274 4.35 5.26 10.44
C GLN A 274 5.45 4.50 9.67
N ASP A 275 5.51 3.18 9.80
CA ASP A 275 6.45 2.35 9.04
C ASP A 275 6.26 2.53 7.53
N THR A 276 5.00 2.64 7.10
CA THR A 276 4.67 2.86 5.68
C THR A 276 5.07 4.25 5.21
N VAL A 277 4.88 5.28 6.05
CA VAL A 277 5.37 6.64 5.79
C VAL A 277 6.88 6.66 5.60
N GLU A 278 7.64 6.06 6.53
CA GLU A 278 9.11 6.02 6.44
C GLU A 278 9.57 5.28 5.18
N ARG A 279 8.90 4.16 4.83
CA ARG A 279 9.18 3.42 3.61
C ARG A 279 8.90 4.26 2.36
N GLU A 280 7.75 4.93 2.26
CA GLU A 280 7.43 5.75 1.08
C GLU A 280 8.36 6.95 0.93
N LEU A 281 8.81 7.57 2.02
CA LEU A 281 9.80 8.64 1.98
C LEU A 281 11.06 8.21 1.23
N VAL A 282 11.54 6.98 1.47
CA VAL A 282 12.71 6.44 0.76
C VAL A 282 12.34 5.97 -0.65
N GLU A 283 11.36 5.08 -0.77
CA GLU A 283 11.12 4.31 -2.01
C GLU A 283 10.39 5.14 -3.08
N ARG A 284 9.47 6.02 -2.68
CA ARG A 284 8.63 6.79 -3.60
C ARG A 284 9.14 8.21 -3.81
N TYR A 285 9.65 8.85 -2.75
CA TYR A 285 10.09 10.24 -2.79
C TYR A 285 11.61 10.41 -2.89
N ASP A 286 12.37 9.31 -3.00
CA ASP A 286 13.84 9.30 -3.09
C ASP A 286 14.50 10.10 -1.95
N LEU A 287 13.88 10.16 -0.77
CA LEU A 287 14.49 10.77 0.40
C LEU A 287 15.65 9.86 0.84
N ASP A 288 16.83 10.46 0.95
CA ASP A 288 18.05 9.78 1.36
C ASP A 288 17.83 9.08 2.72
N PRO A 289 17.97 7.74 2.84
CA PRO A 289 17.79 7.02 4.10
C PRO A 289 18.65 7.59 5.23
N GLU A 290 19.82 8.15 4.91
CA GLU A 290 20.70 8.79 5.89
C GLU A 290 20.06 10.01 6.57
N VAL A 291 19.08 10.65 5.91
CA VAL A 291 18.33 11.81 6.44
C VAL A 291 17.28 11.38 7.45
N LEU A 292 16.61 10.24 7.21
CA LEU A 292 15.65 9.67 8.15
C LEU A 292 16.35 9.17 9.42
N GLU A 293 17.49 8.49 9.28
CA GLU A 293 18.26 7.94 10.41
C GLU A 293 18.84 8.98 11.35
N ALA A 294 19.31 10.10 10.78
CA ALA A 294 19.89 11.18 11.56
C ALA A 294 18.83 12.00 12.33
N GLY A 295 17.55 11.84 11.98
CA GLY A 295 16.39 12.39 12.68
C GLY A 295 16.29 13.91 12.68
N GLY A 296 15.57 14.49 13.65
CA GLY A 296 15.34 15.94 13.68
C GLY A 296 14.43 16.45 12.57
N LEU A 297 13.54 15.59 12.07
CA LEU A 297 12.58 15.92 11.03
C LEU A 297 11.21 16.26 11.61
N ASN A 298 10.50 17.17 10.96
CA ASN A 298 9.06 17.36 11.17
C ASN A 298 8.33 16.75 9.98
N ILE A 299 7.66 15.63 10.19
CA ILE A 299 6.95 14.88 9.15
C ILE A 299 5.45 15.14 9.34
N TYR A 300 4.83 15.83 8.38
CA TYR A 300 3.40 16.09 8.37
C TYR A 300 2.70 15.07 7.49
N THR A 301 1.85 14.27 8.10
CA THR A 301 1.16 13.13 7.47
C THR A 301 -0.29 13.45 7.19
N THR A 302 -0.97 12.51 6.53
CA THR A 302 -2.40 12.58 6.24
C THR A 302 -3.28 11.88 7.28
N LEU A 303 -2.67 11.24 8.30
CA LEU A 303 -3.37 10.46 9.31
C LEU A 303 -4.37 11.34 10.07
N ASP A 304 -5.59 10.84 10.20
CA ASP A 304 -6.62 11.37 11.09
C ASP A 304 -6.65 10.49 12.36
N PRO A 305 -6.31 11.04 13.54
CA PRO A 305 -6.23 10.25 14.78
C PRO A 305 -7.55 9.60 15.20
N ASP A 306 -8.69 10.26 14.95
CA ASP A 306 -10.00 9.75 15.35
C ASP A 306 -10.42 8.57 14.44
N LEU A 307 -10.16 8.69 13.13
CA LEU A 307 -10.37 7.59 12.18
C LEU A 307 -9.45 6.41 12.46
N GLN A 308 -8.18 6.68 12.81
CA GLN A 308 -7.22 5.64 13.18
C GLN A 308 -7.65 4.90 14.45
N GLU A 309 -7.99 5.61 15.52
CA GLU A 309 -8.43 5.00 16.78
C GLU A 309 -9.70 4.16 16.56
N ALA A 310 -10.64 4.64 15.74
CA ALA A 310 -11.83 3.87 15.39
C ALA A 310 -11.47 2.57 14.65
N ALA A 311 -10.57 2.63 13.66
CA ALA A 311 -10.15 1.45 12.90
C ALA A 311 -9.46 0.42 13.82
N GLU A 312 -8.47 0.83 14.62
CA GLU A 312 -7.75 -0.04 15.56
C GLU A 312 -8.71 -0.69 16.56
N ARG A 313 -9.59 0.11 17.18
CA ARG A 313 -10.56 -0.36 18.17
C ARG A 313 -11.46 -1.46 17.61
N TYR A 314 -11.99 -1.29 16.40
CA TYR A 314 -12.91 -2.27 15.84
C TYR A 314 -12.22 -3.49 15.23
N VAL A 315 -10.99 -3.35 14.73
CA VAL A 315 -10.15 -4.51 14.38
C VAL A 315 -9.88 -5.36 15.62
N GLU A 316 -9.42 -4.75 16.72
CA GLU A 316 -9.15 -5.49 17.97
C GLU A 316 -10.43 -6.10 18.57
N ALA A 317 -11.54 -5.36 18.56
CA ALA A 317 -12.79 -5.81 19.20
C ALA A 317 -13.49 -6.94 18.44
N GLU A 318 -13.37 -6.98 17.12
CA GLU A 318 -14.06 -7.96 16.28
C GLU A 318 -13.24 -9.22 16.00
N LEU A 319 -11.90 -9.13 16.09
CA LEU A 319 -11.03 -10.29 15.92
C LEU A 319 -10.96 -11.13 17.22
N PRO A 320 -11.04 -12.47 17.11
CA PRO A 320 -10.88 -13.37 18.25
C PRO A 320 -9.48 -13.27 18.87
N LYS A 321 -9.39 -13.12 20.21
CA LYS A 321 -8.11 -12.95 20.92
C LYS A 321 -7.21 -14.19 20.87
N ASP A 322 -7.77 -15.39 21.04
CA ASP A 322 -7.00 -16.64 21.14
C ASP A 322 -6.87 -17.41 19.79
N ASP A 323 -7.10 -16.74 18.66
CA ASP A 323 -7.07 -17.32 17.32
C ASP A 323 -6.05 -16.54 16.46
N PRO A 324 -5.24 -17.22 15.62
CA PRO A 324 -4.24 -16.58 14.75
C PRO A 324 -4.84 -15.81 13.57
N LEU A 325 -6.17 -15.68 13.50
CA LEU A 325 -6.86 -14.87 12.51
C LEU A 325 -6.37 -13.41 12.55
N GLN A 326 -6.06 -12.88 11.38
CA GLN A 326 -5.57 -11.52 11.18
C GLN A 326 -6.62 -10.66 10.49
N GLY A 327 -6.44 -9.35 10.59
CA GLY A 327 -7.23 -8.38 9.86
C GLY A 327 -6.44 -7.13 9.53
N ALA A 328 -6.80 -6.48 8.42
CA ALA A 328 -6.22 -5.23 7.98
C ALA A 328 -7.30 -4.28 7.53
N ALA A 329 -7.11 -2.99 7.75
CA ALA A 329 -8.04 -1.95 7.36
C ALA A 329 -7.31 -0.71 6.84
N VAL A 330 -7.84 -0.09 5.79
CA VAL A 330 -7.34 1.17 5.24
C VAL A 330 -8.52 2.09 5.00
N SER A 331 -8.40 3.36 5.39
CA SER A 331 -9.38 4.41 5.06
C SER A 331 -8.72 5.54 4.29
N ILE A 332 -9.33 5.94 3.19
CA ILE A 332 -8.81 6.92 2.23
C ILE A 332 -9.88 7.97 1.95
N ASP A 333 -9.51 9.25 1.94
CA ASP A 333 -10.36 10.30 1.41
C ASP A 333 -10.33 10.25 -0.13
N PRO A 334 -11.44 9.87 -0.80
CA PRO A 334 -11.45 9.67 -2.24
C PRO A 334 -11.26 10.97 -3.02
N ARG A 335 -11.37 12.14 -2.37
CA ARG A 335 -11.26 13.43 -3.04
C ARG A 335 -9.80 13.81 -3.30
N ASN A 336 -8.87 13.33 -2.51
CA ASN A 336 -7.45 13.74 -2.56
C ASN A 336 -6.46 12.56 -2.44
N GLY A 337 -6.94 11.34 -2.18
CA GLY A 337 -6.08 10.17 -1.98
C GLY A 337 -5.43 10.11 -0.61
N ASP A 338 -5.76 11.01 0.32
CA ASP A 338 -5.16 11.04 1.65
C ASP A 338 -5.54 9.78 2.42
N VAL A 339 -4.54 8.99 2.82
CA VAL A 339 -4.74 7.84 3.69
C VAL A 339 -4.95 8.36 5.11
N LYS A 340 -6.17 8.20 5.61
CA LYS A 340 -6.62 8.72 6.91
C LYS A 340 -6.39 7.75 8.05
N ALA A 341 -6.45 6.44 7.76
CA ALA A 341 -6.18 5.39 8.74
C ALA A 341 -5.59 4.15 8.07
N MET A 342 -4.69 3.45 8.77
CA MET A 342 -4.10 2.18 8.34
C MET A 342 -3.85 1.26 9.53
N VAL A 343 -4.40 0.05 9.45
CA VAL A 343 -4.20 -1.06 10.39
C VAL A 343 -3.68 -2.25 9.60
N GLY A 344 -2.48 -2.73 9.93
CA GLY A 344 -1.80 -3.81 9.20
C GLY A 344 -1.94 -5.20 9.81
N GLY A 345 -2.55 -5.32 10.99
CA GLY A 345 -2.68 -6.56 11.72
C GLY A 345 -3.45 -6.38 13.02
N LYS A 346 -3.70 -7.51 13.71
CA LYS A 346 -4.42 -7.54 14.98
C LYS A 346 -3.66 -6.88 16.12
N ASP A 347 -2.36 -7.12 16.18
CA ASP A 347 -1.43 -6.54 17.15
C ASP A 347 -0.10 -6.29 16.44
N TYR A 348 0.41 -5.07 16.54
CA TYR A 348 1.68 -4.69 15.92
C TYR A 348 2.88 -5.37 16.60
N ASN A 349 2.83 -5.49 17.93
CA ASN A 349 3.91 -6.05 18.73
C ASN A 349 4.04 -7.57 18.50
N GLU A 350 2.92 -8.27 18.30
CA GLU A 350 2.98 -9.69 17.92
C GLU A 350 3.49 -9.88 16.47
N SER A 351 3.18 -8.95 15.56
CA SER A 351 3.49 -9.08 14.14
C SER A 351 3.53 -7.72 13.42
N PRO A 352 4.70 -7.10 13.21
CA PRO A 352 4.80 -5.82 12.49
C PRO A 352 4.64 -5.97 10.97
N PHE A 353 4.36 -7.18 10.47
CA PHE A 353 4.08 -7.43 9.06
C PHE A 353 2.80 -6.70 8.63
N ASN A 354 2.93 -5.68 7.78
CA ASN A 354 1.83 -4.83 7.41
C ASN A 354 0.98 -5.42 6.28
N ARG A 355 -0.07 -6.16 6.65
CA ARG A 355 -0.97 -6.83 5.71
C ARG A 355 -1.80 -5.85 4.88
N ALA A 356 -1.89 -4.58 5.27
CA ALA A 356 -2.58 -3.57 4.49
C ALA A 356 -1.87 -3.26 3.16
N VAL A 357 -0.56 -3.46 3.11
CA VAL A 357 0.30 -3.04 1.99
C VAL A 357 1.13 -4.18 1.40
N ASP A 358 1.59 -5.11 2.24
CA ASP A 358 2.52 -6.16 1.81
C ASP A 358 1.83 -7.50 1.50
N ALA A 359 0.65 -7.77 2.09
CA ALA A 359 -0.09 -9.00 1.85
C ALA A 359 -0.88 -8.93 0.53
N GLN A 360 -0.55 -9.84 -0.39
CA GLN A 360 -1.29 -10.05 -1.64
C GLN A 360 -2.35 -11.12 -1.42
N ARG A 361 -3.62 -10.79 -1.66
CA ARG A 361 -4.76 -11.66 -1.36
C ARG A 361 -5.80 -11.58 -2.46
N ALA A 362 -6.48 -12.70 -2.73
CA ALA A 362 -7.57 -12.74 -3.69
C ALA A 362 -8.77 -11.91 -3.16
N PRO A 363 -9.19 -10.83 -3.85
CA PRO A 363 -10.25 -9.94 -3.38
C PRO A 363 -11.64 -10.59 -3.45
N GLY A 364 -11.81 -11.64 -4.26
CA GLY A 364 -13.11 -12.26 -4.42
C GLY A 364 -14.12 -11.30 -5.08
N SER A 365 -15.36 -11.32 -4.60
CA SER A 365 -16.45 -10.53 -5.19
C SER A 365 -16.34 -9.01 -5.02
N VAL A 366 -15.38 -8.47 -4.25
CA VAL A 366 -15.13 -7.00 -4.27
C VAL A 366 -14.51 -6.55 -5.60
N PHE A 367 -14.12 -7.47 -6.48
CA PHE A 367 -13.63 -7.12 -7.83
C PHE A 367 -14.76 -6.82 -8.84
N LYS A 368 -16.00 -7.23 -8.55
CA LYS A 368 -17.16 -7.12 -9.47
C LYS A 368 -17.54 -5.68 -9.88
N PRO A 369 -17.40 -4.64 -9.03
CA PRO A 369 -17.69 -3.27 -9.43
C PRO A 369 -16.91 -2.81 -10.67
N PHE A 370 -15.64 -3.18 -10.79
CA PHE A 370 -14.83 -2.90 -11.99
C PHE A 370 -15.42 -3.57 -13.24
N LEU A 371 -15.87 -4.83 -13.11
CA LEU A 371 -16.49 -5.56 -14.22
C LEU A 371 -17.81 -4.92 -14.67
N TYR A 372 -18.66 -4.53 -13.72
CA TYR A 372 -19.96 -3.95 -14.06
C TYR A 372 -19.82 -2.53 -14.59
N TYR A 373 -18.83 -1.77 -14.12
CA TYR A 373 -18.46 -0.51 -14.73
C TYR A 373 -17.98 -0.69 -16.17
N ALA A 374 -17.09 -1.67 -16.44
CA ALA A 374 -16.66 -2.00 -17.80
C ALA A 374 -17.85 -2.37 -18.71
N ALA A 375 -18.84 -3.07 -18.16
CA ALA A 375 -20.07 -3.41 -18.89
C ALA A 375 -20.92 -2.18 -19.20
N LEU A 376 -21.06 -1.24 -18.25
CA LEU A 376 -21.76 0.04 -18.47
C LEU A 376 -21.11 0.83 -19.61
N GLU A 377 -19.77 0.90 -19.65
CA GLU A 377 -19.05 1.58 -20.74
C GLU A 377 -19.29 0.94 -22.12
N ASN A 378 -19.64 -0.33 -22.14
CA ASN A 378 -19.91 -1.11 -23.34
C ASN A 378 -21.41 -1.31 -23.61
N GLY A 379 -22.26 -0.45 -23.05
CA GLY A 379 -23.68 -0.33 -23.40
C GLY A 379 -24.62 -1.23 -22.60
N PHE A 380 -24.15 -1.84 -21.50
CA PHE A 380 -25.06 -2.41 -20.51
C PHE A 380 -25.70 -1.27 -19.71
N THR A 381 -26.86 -1.57 -19.15
CA THR A 381 -27.58 -0.72 -18.19
C THR A 381 -27.78 -1.48 -16.88
N ALA A 382 -28.13 -0.77 -15.81
CA ALA A 382 -28.44 -1.38 -14.52
C ALA A 382 -29.57 -2.44 -14.60
N ALA A 383 -30.47 -2.31 -15.59
CA ALA A 383 -31.57 -3.26 -15.86
C ALA A 383 -31.23 -4.38 -16.86
N THR A 384 -30.00 -4.46 -17.39
CA THR A 384 -29.68 -5.47 -18.42
C THR A 384 -29.91 -6.90 -17.89
N PRO A 385 -30.81 -7.68 -18.51
CA PRO A 385 -31.21 -8.97 -17.97
C PRO A 385 -30.24 -10.08 -18.41
N LEU A 386 -29.73 -10.85 -17.44
CA LEU A 386 -29.05 -12.13 -17.71
C LEU A 386 -29.62 -13.22 -16.83
N LYS A 387 -29.75 -14.42 -17.40
CA LYS A 387 -30.26 -15.58 -16.68
C LYS A 387 -29.26 -16.09 -15.64
N SER A 388 -29.65 -16.23 -14.38
CA SER A 388 -28.84 -16.86 -13.32
C SER A 388 -29.27 -18.32 -13.11
N GLU A 389 -28.47 -19.25 -13.64
CA GLU A 389 -28.65 -20.70 -13.50
C GLU A 389 -27.29 -21.42 -13.57
N PRO A 390 -27.16 -22.65 -13.05
CA PRO A 390 -25.94 -23.44 -13.21
C PRO A 390 -25.47 -23.44 -14.66
N THR A 391 -24.30 -22.86 -14.91
CA THR A 391 -23.78 -22.63 -16.26
C THR A 391 -22.38 -23.19 -16.38
N SER A 392 -22.13 -23.91 -17.47
CA SER A 392 -20.82 -24.46 -17.82
C SER A 392 -20.22 -23.61 -18.93
N PHE A 393 -19.04 -23.05 -18.67
CA PHE A 393 -18.32 -22.19 -19.61
C PHE A 393 -17.20 -23.00 -20.28
N PRO A 394 -17.04 -22.90 -21.61
CA PRO A 394 -15.91 -23.52 -22.29
C PRO A 394 -14.62 -22.82 -21.86
N ASP A 395 -13.63 -23.58 -21.39
CA ASP A 395 -12.28 -23.05 -21.15
C ASP A 395 -11.61 -22.75 -22.51
N PRO A 396 -11.19 -21.50 -22.77
CA PRO A 396 -10.46 -21.15 -23.99
C PRO A 396 -9.14 -21.91 -24.15
N ASP A 397 -8.53 -22.34 -23.04
CA ASP A 397 -7.16 -22.90 -22.98
C ASP A 397 -7.12 -24.41 -22.65
N GLY A 398 -8.28 -25.09 -22.49
CA GLY A 398 -8.35 -26.45 -21.95
C GLY A 398 -9.48 -27.36 -22.48
N ASP A 399 -9.35 -28.66 -22.19
CA ASP A 399 -10.37 -29.72 -22.46
C ASP A 399 -11.44 -29.84 -21.34
N GLN A 400 -11.37 -29.02 -20.28
CA GLN A 400 -12.27 -29.06 -19.12
C GLN A 400 -13.20 -27.85 -19.10
N SER A 401 -14.47 -28.05 -18.74
CA SER A 401 -15.41 -26.93 -18.54
C SER A 401 -15.14 -26.18 -17.24
N TYR A 402 -15.28 -24.86 -17.26
CA TYR A 402 -15.29 -24.02 -16.07
C TYR A 402 -16.74 -23.89 -15.55
N GLU A 403 -16.99 -24.36 -14.33
CA GLU A 403 -18.34 -24.44 -13.75
C GLU A 403 -18.37 -23.70 -12.40
N PRO A 404 -18.43 -22.35 -12.41
CA PRO A 404 -18.53 -21.59 -11.18
C PRO A 404 -19.89 -21.81 -10.51
N GLY A 405 -19.91 -21.82 -9.19
CA GLY A 405 -21.13 -21.91 -8.39
C GLY A 405 -21.50 -20.58 -7.73
N ASN A 406 -22.80 -20.33 -7.56
CA ASN A 406 -23.27 -19.29 -6.65
C ASN A 406 -23.09 -19.72 -5.18
N PHE A 407 -23.08 -18.75 -4.28
CA PHE A 407 -23.03 -19.01 -2.84
C PHE A 407 -24.20 -19.90 -2.40
N ASN A 408 -23.89 -20.94 -1.61
CA ASN A 408 -24.84 -21.99 -1.18
C ASN A 408 -25.61 -22.69 -2.33
N GLU A 409 -25.07 -22.68 -3.56
CA GLU A 409 -25.73 -23.22 -4.75
C GLU A 409 -27.13 -22.62 -5.00
N ASN A 410 -27.33 -21.38 -4.58
CA ASN A 410 -28.60 -20.69 -4.72
C ASN A 410 -28.63 -19.88 -6.03
N TYR A 411 -29.65 -20.10 -6.85
CA TYR A 411 -29.80 -19.49 -8.16
C TYR A 411 -31.23 -18.99 -8.32
N ALA A 412 -31.41 -17.86 -9.02
CA ALA A 412 -32.75 -17.39 -9.40
C ALA A 412 -33.46 -18.43 -10.27
N ASN A 413 -32.71 -19.12 -11.14
CA ASN A 413 -33.22 -19.93 -12.25
C ASN A 413 -34.07 -19.11 -13.24
N ASP A 414 -33.89 -17.79 -13.22
CA ASP A 414 -34.58 -16.80 -14.04
C ASP A 414 -33.63 -15.66 -14.43
N PHE A 415 -34.12 -14.70 -15.21
CA PHE A 415 -33.43 -13.46 -15.50
C PHE A 415 -33.34 -12.59 -14.26
N ILE A 416 -32.17 -12.00 -14.07
CA ILE A 416 -31.93 -10.96 -13.07
C ILE A 416 -31.26 -9.77 -13.77
N THR A 417 -31.50 -8.58 -13.22
CA THR A 417 -30.86 -7.34 -13.64
C THR A 417 -29.43 -7.24 -13.11
N MET A 418 -28.60 -6.35 -13.70
CA MET A 418 -27.25 -6.07 -13.19
C MET A 418 -27.28 -5.49 -11.77
N ALA A 419 -28.27 -4.65 -11.46
CA ALA A 419 -28.48 -4.10 -10.13
C ALA A 419 -28.74 -5.20 -9.09
N GLN A 420 -29.62 -6.17 -9.38
CA GLN A 420 -29.83 -7.33 -8.51
C GLN A 420 -28.55 -8.18 -8.39
N ALA A 421 -27.85 -8.41 -9.50
CA ALA A 421 -26.59 -9.16 -9.49
C ALA A 421 -25.50 -8.49 -8.63
N MET A 422 -25.45 -7.15 -8.58
CA MET A 422 -24.58 -6.39 -7.69
C MET A 422 -24.98 -6.58 -6.22
N ALA A 423 -26.27 -6.44 -5.91
CA ALA A 423 -26.82 -6.54 -4.56
C ALA A 423 -26.68 -7.94 -3.94
N TYR A 424 -26.93 -8.99 -4.73
CA TYR A 424 -26.77 -10.39 -4.32
C TYR A 424 -25.36 -10.95 -4.52
N SER A 425 -24.51 -10.23 -5.26
CA SER A 425 -23.19 -10.70 -5.64
C SER A 425 -23.23 -12.00 -6.45
N ASP A 426 -24.13 -12.11 -7.42
CA ASP A 426 -24.32 -13.32 -8.24
C ASP A 426 -23.06 -13.66 -9.08
N ASN A 427 -22.56 -14.89 -8.98
CA ASN A 427 -21.33 -15.31 -9.66
C ASN A 427 -21.58 -15.67 -11.12
N ILE A 428 -22.74 -16.25 -11.44
CA ILE A 428 -23.08 -16.62 -12.81
C ILE A 428 -23.26 -15.37 -13.66
N TYR A 429 -23.95 -14.35 -13.15
CA TYR A 429 -24.10 -13.06 -13.84
C TYR A 429 -22.74 -12.43 -14.11
N ALA A 430 -21.85 -12.41 -13.10
CA ALA A 430 -20.50 -11.86 -13.25
C ALA A 430 -19.69 -12.59 -14.32
N VAL A 431 -19.64 -13.93 -14.30
CA VAL A 431 -18.86 -14.68 -15.29
C VAL A 431 -19.47 -14.52 -16.70
N LYS A 432 -20.80 -14.52 -16.85
CA LYS A 432 -21.45 -14.22 -18.13
C LYS A 432 -21.09 -12.83 -18.65
N THR A 433 -21.09 -11.83 -17.77
CA THR A 433 -20.70 -10.46 -18.11
C THR A 433 -19.25 -10.42 -18.58
N ASN A 434 -18.32 -11.07 -17.86
CA ASN A 434 -16.92 -11.13 -18.24
C ASN A 434 -16.67 -11.84 -19.58
N VAL A 435 -17.48 -12.85 -19.91
CA VAL A 435 -17.45 -13.48 -21.24
C VAL A 435 -17.94 -12.50 -22.33
N LEU A 436 -19.00 -11.75 -22.06
CA LEU A 436 -19.61 -10.83 -23.02
C LEU A 436 -18.74 -9.57 -23.25
N GLN A 437 -18.04 -9.10 -22.23
CA GLN A 437 -17.16 -7.93 -22.28
C GLN A 437 -15.72 -8.27 -22.70
N GLU A 438 -15.37 -9.56 -22.75
CA GLU A 438 -14.00 -10.05 -22.82
C GLU A 438 -13.18 -9.71 -21.55
N PRO A 439 -12.36 -10.65 -21.02
CA PRO A 439 -11.63 -10.41 -19.75
C PRO A 439 -10.67 -9.22 -19.76
N ASP A 440 -10.20 -8.78 -20.93
CA ASP A 440 -9.31 -7.63 -21.06
C ASP A 440 -9.99 -6.32 -20.64
N ALA A 441 -11.30 -6.15 -20.89
CA ALA A 441 -12.04 -4.96 -20.48
C ALA A 441 -12.06 -4.79 -18.94
N LEU A 442 -12.15 -5.89 -18.21
CA LEU A 442 -12.05 -5.89 -16.75
C LEU A 442 -10.65 -5.50 -16.28
N VAL A 443 -9.60 -6.04 -16.90
CA VAL A 443 -8.21 -5.68 -16.57
C VAL A 443 -7.96 -4.19 -16.82
N GLU A 444 -8.35 -3.68 -18.00
CA GLU A 444 -8.19 -2.28 -18.37
C GLU A 444 -8.91 -1.35 -17.39
N THR A 445 -10.14 -1.70 -17.00
CA THR A 445 -10.92 -0.92 -16.04
C THR A 445 -10.30 -0.90 -14.64
N ALA A 446 -9.86 -2.06 -14.14
CA ALA A 446 -9.21 -2.15 -12.83
C ALA A 446 -7.89 -1.38 -12.81
N GLN A 447 -7.09 -1.46 -13.88
CA GLN A 447 -5.83 -0.70 -14.01
C GLN A 447 -6.08 0.81 -14.13
N ALA A 448 -7.10 1.22 -14.88
CA ALA A 448 -7.49 2.63 -14.97
C ALA A 448 -7.90 3.19 -13.59
N ALA A 449 -8.54 2.38 -12.75
CA ALA A 449 -8.91 2.75 -11.39
C ALA A 449 -7.71 2.82 -10.41
N GLY A 450 -6.55 2.25 -10.75
CA GLY A 450 -5.33 2.31 -9.93
C GLY A 450 -4.84 0.95 -9.40
N ILE A 451 -5.35 -0.18 -9.90
CA ILE A 451 -4.76 -1.50 -9.61
C ILE A 451 -3.49 -1.67 -10.45
N GLU A 452 -2.34 -1.76 -9.79
CA GLU A 452 -1.00 -2.01 -10.33
C GLU A 452 -0.60 -3.49 -10.27
N SER A 453 -1.20 -4.27 -9.37
CA SER A 453 -0.93 -5.69 -9.18
C SER A 453 -1.19 -6.49 -10.47
N PRO A 454 -0.38 -7.52 -10.77
CA PRO A 454 -0.52 -8.28 -12.01
C PRO A 454 -1.87 -9.00 -12.11
N LEU A 455 -2.70 -8.61 -13.09
CA LEU A 455 -3.99 -9.24 -13.35
C LEU A 455 -3.90 -10.24 -14.50
N SER A 456 -4.59 -11.38 -14.34
CA SER A 456 -4.71 -12.39 -15.40
C SER A 456 -6.05 -12.26 -16.10
N ALA A 457 -6.04 -11.86 -17.38
CA ALA A 457 -7.24 -11.76 -18.23
C ALA A 457 -7.84 -13.15 -18.53
N ASN A 458 -8.61 -13.70 -17.59
CA ASN A 458 -9.28 -14.98 -17.71
C ASN A 458 -10.71 -14.92 -17.16
N LEU A 459 -11.50 -15.98 -17.39
CA LEU A 459 -12.91 -16.01 -16.98
C LEU A 459 -13.10 -15.88 -15.47
N SER A 460 -12.18 -16.43 -14.68
CA SER A 460 -12.25 -16.46 -13.22
C SER A 460 -11.96 -15.10 -12.58
N LEU A 461 -11.31 -14.17 -13.31
CA LEU A 461 -11.03 -12.82 -12.82
C LEU A 461 -12.30 -12.07 -12.42
N ALA A 462 -13.43 -12.37 -13.06
CA ALA A 462 -14.76 -11.87 -12.68
C ALA A 462 -15.13 -12.12 -11.20
N LEU A 463 -14.49 -13.12 -10.59
CA LEU A 463 -14.67 -13.52 -9.20
C LEU A 463 -13.46 -13.13 -8.33
N GLY A 464 -12.56 -12.28 -8.83
CA GLY A 464 -11.41 -11.75 -8.08
C GLY A 464 -10.36 -12.79 -7.73
N THR A 465 -9.88 -13.56 -8.71
CA THR A 465 -8.85 -14.61 -8.51
C THR A 465 -7.41 -14.11 -8.60
N SER A 466 -7.17 -12.91 -9.12
CA SER A 466 -5.85 -12.27 -9.06
C SER A 466 -5.67 -11.57 -7.71
N GLU A 467 -4.50 -11.75 -7.11
CA GLU A 467 -4.19 -11.18 -5.79
C GLU A 467 -3.86 -9.69 -5.90
N VAL A 468 -4.34 -8.92 -4.91
CA VAL A 468 -4.09 -7.49 -4.75
C VAL A 468 -3.83 -7.18 -3.28
N ASN A 469 -3.24 -6.02 -2.97
CA ASN A 469 -3.10 -5.57 -1.58
C ASN A 469 -4.29 -4.68 -1.15
N VAL A 470 -4.48 -4.50 0.16
CA VAL A 470 -5.66 -3.80 0.72
C VAL A 470 -5.63 -2.31 0.38
N LEU A 471 -4.48 -1.64 0.52
CA LEU A 471 -4.31 -0.21 0.24
C LEU A 471 -4.67 0.11 -1.21
N GLU A 472 -4.07 -0.62 -2.14
CA GLU A 472 -4.29 -0.48 -3.58
C GLU A 472 -5.76 -0.71 -3.96
N LEU A 473 -6.36 -1.83 -3.50
CA LEU A 473 -7.76 -2.13 -3.78
C LEU A 473 -8.71 -1.09 -3.19
N THR A 474 -8.42 -0.61 -1.98
CA THR A 474 -9.22 0.45 -1.33
C THR A 474 -9.12 1.74 -2.14
N ASN A 475 -7.92 2.13 -2.58
CA ASN A 475 -7.74 3.35 -3.35
C ASN A 475 -8.42 3.28 -4.72
N ALA A 476 -8.44 2.10 -5.36
CA ALA A 476 -9.11 1.88 -6.64
C ALA A 476 -10.64 2.03 -6.58
N TYR A 477 -11.24 2.13 -5.39
CA TYR A 477 -12.66 2.48 -5.24
C TYR A 477 -12.93 3.99 -5.28
N SER A 478 -11.90 4.84 -5.19
CA SER A 478 -12.04 6.30 -5.20
C SER A 478 -12.78 6.83 -6.44
N PRO A 479 -12.54 6.37 -7.69
CA PRO A 479 -13.29 6.80 -8.87
C PRO A 479 -14.80 6.56 -8.77
N PHE A 480 -15.26 5.55 -8.01
CA PHE A 480 -16.70 5.37 -7.79
C PHE A 480 -17.23 6.43 -6.82
N ALA A 481 -16.47 6.74 -5.76
CA ALA A 481 -16.88 7.65 -4.69
C ALA A 481 -16.83 9.14 -5.07
N ASN A 482 -15.93 9.53 -5.98
CA ASN A 482 -15.62 10.93 -6.28
C ASN A 482 -16.06 11.43 -7.67
N GLY A 483 -16.85 10.63 -8.41
CA GLY A 483 -17.31 11.02 -9.76
C GLY A 483 -16.33 10.69 -10.89
N GLY A 484 -15.43 9.74 -10.67
CA GLY A 484 -14.63 9.10 -11.71
C GLY A 484 -13.16 9.53 -11.79
N GLU A 485 -12.67 10.27 -10.80
CA GLU A 485 -11.27 10.66 -10.72
C GLU A 485 -10.45 9.56 -10.02
N ARG A 486 -9.41 9.04 -10.68
CA ARG A 486 -8.33 8.33 -9.98
C ARG A 486 -7.57 9.35 -9.16
N VAL A 487 -7.35 9.03 -7.90
CA VAL A 487 -6.46 9.78 -7.02
C VAL A 487 -5.35 8.83 -6.56
N ASP A 488 -4.11 9.29 -6.60
CA ASP A 488 -3.00 8.49 -6.09
C ASP A 488 -2.99 8.58 -4.56
N HIS A 489 -2.78 7.45 -3.87
CA HIS A 489 -2.76 7.47 -2.41
C HIS A 489 -1.61 8.33 -1.89
N ARG A 490 -1.83 9.04 -0.79
CA ARG A 490 -0.89 9.98 -0.18
C ARG A 490 -0.86 9.79 1.33
N LEU A 491 0.33 9.55 1.88
CA LEU A 491 0.58 9.35 3.31
C LEU A 491 1.27 10.55 3.97
N VAL A 492 2.03 11.33 3.19
CA VAL A 492 2.86 12.45 3.64
C VAL A 492 2.47 13.69 2.88
N GLU A 493 2.16 14.78 3.57
CA GLU A 493 1.95 16.11 2.98
C GLU A 493 3.26 16.87 2.82
N ARG A 494 4.12 16.82 3.85
CA ARG A 494 5.30 17.69 3.93
C ARG A 494 6.33 17.15 4.91
N VAL A 495 7.61 17.31 4.58
CA VAL A 495 8.74 17.02 5.48
C VAL A 495 9.62 18.26 5.59
N GLU A 496 9.93 18.65 6.83
CA GLU A 496 10.87 19.73 7.13
C GLU A 496 12.04 19.22 7.98
N ASP A 497 13.20 19.86 7.86
CA ASP A 497 14.29 19.67 8.83
C ASP A 497 14.07 20.53 10.10
N HIS A 498 14.95 20.35 11.09
CA HIS A 498 14.90 21.12 12.35
C HIS A 498 15.09 22.64 12.18
N ASP A 499 15.66 23.09 11.06
CA ASP A 499 15.85 24.50 10.72
C ASP A 499 14.59 25.10 10.03
N GLY A 500 13.59 24.26 9.73
CA GLY A 500 12.36 24.62 9.02
C GLY A 500 12.50 24.67 7.50
N ASN A 501 13.57 24.08 6.95
CA ASN A 501 13.73 23.94 5.50
C ASN A 501 12.85 22.78 5.00
N VAL A 502 12.16 23.02 3.88
CA VAL A 502 11.28 22.02 3.27
C VAL A 502 12.12 21.04 2.47
N LEU A 503 12.07 19.77 2.87
CA LEU A 503 12.73 18.66 2.17
C LEU A 503 11.78 18.02 1.15
N LEU A 504 10.50 17.90 1.51
CA LEU A 504 9.44 17.33 0.67
C LEU A 504 8.13 18.10 0.88
N GLU A 505 7.37 18.30 -0.19
CA GLU A 505 6.00 18.79 -0.17
C GLU A 505 5.25 18.10 -1.31
N THR A 506 4.12 17.49 -1.00
CA THR A 506 3.33 16.68 -1.93
C THR A 506 1.96 17.31 -2.15
N GLU A 507 1.40 17.10 -3.34
CA GLU A 507 0.08 17.59 -3.71
C GLU A 507 -0.76 16.42 -4.24
N PRO A 508 -2.10 16.44 -4.06
CA PRO A 508 -2.96 15.41 -4.62
C PRO A 508 -2.88 15.36 -6.15
N GLU A 509 -2.59 14.17 -6.70
CA GLU A 509 -2.63 13.92 -8.14
C GLU A 509 -3.99 13.30 -8.52
N ARG A 510 -4.65 13.88 -9.53
CA ARG A 510 -5.98 13.46 -9.97
C ARG A 510 -6.05 13.31 -11.47
N GLU A 511 -6.69 12.25 -11.92
CA GLU A 511 -6.94 11.99 -13.34
C GLU A 511 -8.38 11.49 -13.53
N GLN A 512 -9.16 12.13 -14.40
CA GLN A 512 -10.49 11.63 -14.75
C GLN A 512 -10.35 10.36 -15.59
N VAL A 513 -10.62 9.20 -15.00
CA VAL A 513 -10.47 7.89 -15.64
C VAL A 513 -11.81 7.24 -15.98
N PHE A 514 -12.84 7.50 -15.17
CA PHE A 514 -14.19 7.00 -15.39
C PHE A 514 -15.14 8.12 -15.82
N ASN A 515 -16.23 7.76 -16.48
CA ASN A 515 -17.32 8.67 -16.81
C ASN A 515 -18.12 9.00 -15.53
N PRO A 516 -18.36 10.29 -15.19
CA PRO A 516 -19.09 10.68 -13.99
C PRO A 516 -20.49 10.07 -13.86
N ASP A 517 -21.25 9.98 -14.97
CA ASP A 517 -22.60 9.43 -15.00
C ASP A 517 -22.58 7.93 -14.69
N LEU A 518 -21.65 7.20 -15.33
CA LEU A 518 -21.49 5.76 -15.11
C LEU A 518 -20.92 5.44 -13.71
N SER A 519 -20.03 6.27 -13.18
CA SER A 519 -19.55 6.17 -11.79
C SER A 519 -20.70 6.31 -10.79
N TYR A 520 -21.63 7.23 -11.04
CA TYR A 520 -22.82 7.38 -10.21
C TYR A 520 -23.73 6.16 -10.32
N ILE A 521 -24.00 5.66 -11.53
CA ILE A 521 -24.82 4.45 -11.74
C ILE A 521 -24.20 3.23 -11.04
N ALA A 522 -22.87 3.06 -11.13
CA ALA A 522 -22.16 2.01 -10.40
C ALA A 522 -22.30 2.16 -8.88
N THR A 523 -22.22 3.40 -8.37
CA THR A 523 -22.46 3.72 -6.96
C THR A 523 -23.89 3.43 -6.52
N ASP A 524 -24.87 3.75 -7.36
CA ASP A 524 -26.28 3.47 -7.11
C ASP A 524 -26.53 1.96 -6.99
N MET A 525 -26.01 1.16 -7.94
CA MET A 525 -26.05 -0.30 -7.83
C MET A 525 -25.34 -0.85 -6.59
N MET A 526 -24.25 -0.20 -6.13
CA MET A 526 -23.54 -0.62 -4.92
C MET A 526 -24.25 -0.22 -3.62
N LYS A 527 -25.13 0.79 -3.61
CA LYS A 527 -26.01 1.10 -2.46
C LYS A 527 -26.98 -0.06 -2.19
N GLU A 528 -27.43 -0.75 -3.23
CA GLU A 528 -28.42 -1.81 -3.13
C GLU A 528 -27.98 -3.03 -2.32
N MET A 529 -26.67 -3.23 -2.09
CA MET A 529 -26.21 -4.29 -1.19
C MET A 529 -26.72 -4.14 0.26
N PHE A 530 -27.15 -2.93 0.65
CA PHE A 530 -27.71 -2.62 1.96
C PHE A 530 -29.23 -2.57 1.96
N ASN A 531 -29.88 -2.67 0.80
CA ASN A 531 -31.33 -2.49 0.70
C ASN A 531 -32.07 -3.81 1.03
N PRO A 532 -32.74 -3.92 2.20
CA PRO A 532 -33.43 -5.15 2.57
C PRO A 532 -34.70 -5.39 1.75
N THR A 533 -35.17 -4.44 0.94
CA THR A 533 -36.34 -4.64 0.08
C THR A 533 -36.02 -5.50 -1.13
N ILE A 534 -34.77 -5.49 -1.60
CA ILE A 534 -34.27 -6.37 -2.66
C ILE A 534 -34.02 -7.75 -2.06
N ASN A 535 -35.08 -8.52 -1.82
CA ASN A 535 -34.99 -9.85 -1.20
C ASN A 535 -35.90 -10.85 -1.93
N ASP A 536 -35.40 -11.33 -3.05
CA ASP A 536 -36.03 -12.34 -3.91
C ASP A 536 -35.44 -13.73 -3.63
N TYR A 537 -34.66 -14.31 -4.56
CA TYR A 537 -34.08 -15.65 -4.38
C TYR A 537 -32.96 -15.69 -3.33
N ALA A 538 -32.33 -14.54 -3.04
CA ALA A 538 -31.27 -14.40 -2.05
C ALA A 538 -31.43 -13.12 -1.23
N SER A 539 -30.71 -13.03 -0.11
CA SER A 539 -30.62 -11.81 0.69
C SER A 539 -29.41 -10.99 0.26
N VAL A 540 -29.55 -9.66 0.22
CA VAL A 540 -28.45 -8.75 -0.12
C VAL A 540 -27.26 -8.93 0.81
N THR A 541 -26.05 -8.77 0.27
CA THR A 541 -24.85 -9.19 1.01
C THR A 541 -24.53 -8.30 2.22
N GLY A 542 -25.06 -7.07 2.29
CA GLY A 542 -24.94 -6.14 3.40
C GLY A 542 -26.08 -6.21 4.42
N HIS A 543 -27.05 -7.12 4.28
CA HIS A 543 -28.25 -7.16 5.12
C HIS A 543 -27.95 -7.17 6.63
N SER A 544 -26.91 -7.90 7.06
CA SER A 544 -26.51 -8.05 8.46
C SER A 544 -26.05 -6.74 9.11
N ILE A 545 -25.57 -5.77 8.32
CA ILE A 545 -25.02 -4.51 8.82
C ILE A 545 -25.83 -3.28 8.38
N ALA A 546 -26.81 -3.43 7.49
CA ALA A 546 -27.62 -2.33 6.96
C ALA A 546 -28.30 -1.49 8.07
N HIS A 547 -28.69 -2.12 9.18
CA HIS A 547 -29.32 -1.45 10.32
C HIS A 547 -28.36 -0.62 11.17
N LEU A 548 -27.05 -0.77 10.98
CA LEU A 548 -26.01 -0.03 11.69
C LEU A 548 -25.61 1.25 10.93
N LEU A 549 -25.87 1.30 9.61
CA LEU A 549 -25.61 2.47 8.78
C LEU A 549 -26.57 3.60 9.14
N GLN A 550 -26.00 4.78 9.35
CA GLN A 550 -26.73 6.01 9.70
C GLN A 550 -26.53 7.12 8.65
N ARG A 551 -25.79 6.85 7.58
CA ARG A 551 -25.50 7.75 6.47
C ARG A 551 -25.60 7.01 5.12
N PRO A 552 -25.82 7.72 4.00
CA PRO A 552 -25.71 7.13 2.67
C PRO A 552 -24.32 6.51 2.48
N ALA A 553 -24.30 5.24 2.08
CA ALA A 553 -23.08 4.49 1.84
C ALA A 553 -23.29 3.50 0.70
N ALA A 554 -22.23 3.24 -0.05
CA ALA A 554 -22.17 2.24 -1.11
C ALA A 554 -21.02 1.28 -0.79
N GLY A 555 -21.05 0.07 -1.36
CA GLY A 555 -19.90 -0.81 -1.21
C GLY A 555 -20.08 -2.17 -1.86
N LYS A 556 -19.16 -3.05 -1.49
CA LYS A 556 -19.17 -4.45 -1.91
C LYS A 556 -18.50 -5.32 -0.85
N SER A 557 -19.12 -6.47 -0.58
CA SER A 557 -18.47 -7.55 0.17
C SER A 557 -17.86 -8.60 -0.75
N GLY A 558 -16.78 -9.23 -0.30
CA GLY A 558 -16.09 -10.33 -0.97
C GLY A 558 -15.81 -11.48 -0.02
N SER A 559 -15.73 -12.68 -0.59
CA SER A 559 -15.38 -13.88 0.14
C SER A 559 -14.68 -14.85 -0.80
N THR A 560 -13.60 -15.45 -0.35
CA THR A 560 -12.90 -16.58 -0.98
C THR A 560 -12.88 -17.74 0.02
N PRO A 561 -12.38 -18.94 -0.31
CA PRO A 561 -12.22 -19.99 0.70
C PRO A 561 -11.39 -19.58 1.93
N SER A 562 -10.45 -18.65 1.80
CA SER A 562 -9.49 -18.21 2.83
C SER A 562 -9.74 -16.80 3.39
N ASP A 563 -10.51 -15.96 2.69
CA ASP A 563 -10.56 -14.52 2.95
C ASP A 563 -12.00 -13.99 3.07
N SER A 564 -12.18 -13.00 3.93
CA SER A 564 -13.38 -12.16 4.00
C SER A 564 -13.01 -10.70 3.77
N TRP A 565 -13.79 -10.03 2.91
CA TRP A 565 -13.55 -8.67 2.48
C TRP A 565 -14.80 -7.79 2.61
N MET A 566 -14.57 -6.53 2.95
CA MET A 566 -15.55 -5.46 2.77
C MET A 566 -14.82 -4.22 2.27
N VAL A 567 -15.25 -3.68 1.13
CA VAL A 567 -14.84 -2.34 0.68
C VAL A 567 -16.10 -1.52 0.52
N GLY A 568 -16.18 -0.39 1.21
CA GLY A 568 -17.35 0.48 1.12
C GLY A 568 -16.99 1.91 1.42
N TYR A 569 -17.85 2.81 0.98
CA TYR A 569 -17.52 4.22 0.93
C TYR A 569 -18.74 5.12 1.09
N THR A 570 -18.43 6.35 1.46
CA THR A 570 -19.27 7.54 1.42
C THR A 570 -18.59 8.56 0.52
N PRO A 571 -19.22 9.71 0.20
CA PRO A 571 -18.53 10.78 -0.53
C PRO A 571 -17.25 11.31 0.13
N GLN A 572 -17.06 11.05 1.43
CA GLN A 572 -15.95 11.59 2.23
C GLN A 572 -14.86 10.57 2.53
N LEU A 573 -15.15 9.28 2.47
CA LEU A 573 -14.24 8.23 2.93
C LEU A 573 -14.54 6.90 2.25
N VAL A 574 -13.49 6.26 1.75
CA VAL A 574 -13.47 4.88 1.27
C VAL A 574 -12.71 4.04 2.29
N THR A 575 -13.32 2.95 2.77
CA THR A 575 -12.67 2.04 3.72
C THR A 575 -12.71 0.62 3.18
N GLY A 576 -11.54 -0.01 3.12
CA GLY A 576 -11.37 -1.43 2.81
C GLY A 576 -10.92 -2.21 4.03
N VAL A 577 -11.49 -3.39 4.23
CA VAL A 577 -11.18 -4.31 5.32
C VAL A 577 -11.01 -5.71 4.78
N TRP A 578 -9.91 -6.35 5.19
CA TRP A 578 -9.60 -7.76 4.95
C TRP A 578 -9.50 -8.53 6.26
N VAL A 579 -9.90 -9.80 6.25
CA VAL A 579 -9.77 -10.75 7.35
C VAL A 579 -9.39 -12.12 6.80
N GLY A 580 -8.37 -12.76 7.36
CA GLY A 580 -7.90 -14.08 6.92
C GLY A 580 -6.70 -14.59 7.72
N TYR A 581 -6.20 -15.77 7.35
CA TYR A 581 -5.00 -16.39 7.95
C TYR A 581 -3.77 -16.17 7.08
N ASP A 582 -2.61 -15.91 7.68
CA ASP A 582 -1.34 -15.70 6.98
C ASP A 582 -0.91 -16.88 6.10
N ASP A 583 -1.21 -18.10 6.54
CA ASP A 583 -0.88 -19.33 5.83
C ASP A 583 -1.91 -19.76 4.77
N ASN A 584 -2.90 -18.90 4.48
CA ASN A 584 -4.03 -19.17 3.58
C ASN A 584 -4.91 -20.36 4.03
N THR A 585 -4.94 -20.68 5.32
CA THR A 585 -5.92 -21.63 5.87
C THR A 585 -7.34 -21.19 5.55
N ALA A 586 -8.20 -22.17 5.24
CA ALA A 586 -9.59 -21.92 4.93
C ALA A 586 -10.33 -21.25 6.10
N LEU A 587 -11.10 -20.21 5.80
CA LEU A 587 -11.85 -19.44 6.77
C LEU A 587 -13.17 -20.16 7.11
N ASP A 588 -13.51 -20.25 8.40
CA ASP A 588 -14.87 -20.59 8.79
C ASP A 588 -15.79 -19.40 8.51
N HIS A 589 -16.41 -19.40 7.33
CA HIS A 589 -17.32 -18.33 6.91
C HIS A 589 -18.58 -18.21 7.77
N GLY A 590 -18.96 -19.26 8.51
CA GLY A 590 -20.08 -19.22 9.44
C GLY A 590 -19.76 -18.37 10.68
N GLU A 591 -18.52 -18.41 11.14
CA GLU A 591 -18.06 -17.69 12.33
C GLU A 591 -17.41 -16.35 11.97
N HIS A 592 -16.45 -16.36 11.04
CA HIS A 592 -15.57 -15.24 10.74
C HIS A 592 -15.98 -14.41 9.52
N GLY A 593 -16.85 -14.95 8.65
CA GLY A 593 -17.21 -14.33 7.37
C GLY A 593 -17.87 -12.95 7.47
N GLN A 594 -18.41 -12.59 8.64
CA GLN A 594 -19.04 -11.28 8.89
C GLN A 594 -18.10 -10.25 9.55
N ILE A 595 -16.90 -10.65 9.98
CA ILE A 595 -16.00 -9.78 10.75
C ILE A 595 -15.63 -8.54 9.94
N ALA A 596 -15.17 -8.69 8.69
CA ALA A 596 -14.77 -7.58 7.84
C ALA A 596 -15.89 -6.52 7.67
N LYS A 597 -17.14 -6.96 7.54
CA LYS A 597 -18.31 -6.08 7.43
C LYS A 597 -18.59 -5.31 8.71
N ARG A 598 -18.45 -5.96 9.88
CA ARG A 598 -18.68 -5.33 11.18
C ARG A 598 -17.57 -4.33 11.52
N ILE A 599 -16.31 -4.67 11.24
CA ILE A 599 -15.18 -3.74 11.33
C ILE A 599 -15.47 -2.51 10.47
N TRP A 600 -15.79 -2.70 9.19
CA TRP A 600 -16.05 -1.61 8.25
C TRP A 600 -17.15 -0.65 8.73
N VAL A 601 -18.34 -1.15 9.05
CA VAL A 601 -19.48 -0.27 9.40
C VAL A 601 -19.24 0.47 10.71
N ASN A 602 -18.65 -0.20 11.70
CA ASN A 602 -18.41 0.40 13.00
C ASN A 602 -17.28 1.43 12.96
N ALA A 603 -16.18 1.12 12.25
CA ALA A 603 -15.08 2.07 12.04
C ALA A 603 -15.55 3.30 11.25
N LEU A 604 -16.33 3.09 10.17
CA LEU A 604 -16.92 4.18 9.37
C LEU A 604 -17.83 5.10 10.21
N GLU A 605 -18.80 4.52 10.93
CA GLU A 605 -19.77 5.32 11.68
C GLU A 605 -19.16 6.01 12.90
N SER A 606 -18.23 5.34 13.59
CA SER A 606 -17.53 5.94 14.73
C SER A 606 -16.56 7.02 14.28
N GLY A 607 -15.79 6.78 13.23
CA GLY A 607 -14.76 7.71 12.76
C GLY A 607 -15.34 8.96 12.10
N LEU A 608 -16.52 8.86 11.46
CA LEU A 608 -17.19 10.00 10.86
C LEU A 608 -18.31 10.58 11.76
N GLN A 609 -18.31 10.29 13.06
CA GLN A 609 -19.42 10.67 13.96
C GLN A 609 -19.68 12.18 14.02
N ASP A 610 -18.61 12.98 13.91
CA ASP A 610 -18.65 14.45 13.96
C ASP A 610 -18.76 15.11 12.58
N GLU A 611 -18.69 14.31 11.52
CA GLU A 611 -18.77 14.75 10.13
C GLU A 611 -20.22 14.88 9.63
N LEU A 612 -20.46 15.84 8.73
CA LEU A 612 -21.76 16.00 8.09
C LEU A 612 -22.06 14.78 7.21
N LYS A 613 -23.27 14.22 7.37
CA LYS A 613 -23.76 13.12 6.53
C LYS A 613 -24.06 13.65 5.13
N GLN A 614 -23.20 13.35 4.17
CA GLN A 614 -23.38 13.72 2.76
C GLN A 614 -24.07 12.61 1.98
N ASP A 615 -24.74 13.01 0.90
CA ASP A 615 -25.30 12.09 -0.09
C ASP A 615 -24.46 12.15 -1.38
N PHE A 616 -24.58 11.12 -2.21
CA PHE A 616 -23.91 11.09 -3.51
C PHE A 616 -24.57 12.12 -4.45
N SER A 617 -23.76 12.94 -5.11
CA SER A 617 -24.29 13.96 -6.02
C SER A 617 -24.63 13.34 -7.37
N THR A 618 -25.91 13.36 -7.74
CA THR A 618 -26.39 12.90 -9.04
C THR A 618 -25.90 13.85 -10.16
N PRO A 619 -25.16 13.35 -11.16
CA PRO A 619 -24.77 14.13 -12.34
C PRO A 619 -25.98 14.55 -13.19
N ASP A 620 -25.83 15.62 -13.99
CA ASP A 620 -26.89 16.13 -14.87
C ASP A 620 -27.32 15.10 -15.95
N GLY A 621 -26.41 14.20 -16.35
CA GLY A 621 -26.65 13.17 -17.39
C GLY A 621 -27.21 11.85 -16.86
N VAL A 622 -27.75 11.84 -15.62
CA VAL A 622 -28.33 10.65 -14.99
C VAL A 622 -29.82 10.87 -14.73
N GLU A 623 -30.63 9.90 -15.13
CA GLU A 623 -32.05 9.83 -14.79
C GLU A 623 -32.32 8.66 -13.83
N GLU A 624 -33.04 8.93 -12.75
CA GLU A 624 -33.51 7.91 -11.81
C GLU A 624 -34.96 7.56 -12.11
N VAL A 625 -35.21 6.31 -12.53
CA VAL A 625 -36.56 5.84 -12.87
C VAL A 625 -36.97 4.66 -11.99
N ASN A 626 -38.27 4.50 -11.81
CA ASN A 626 -38.83 3.38 -11.08
C ASN A 626 -39.04 2.21 -12.04
N ILE A 627 -38.35 1.09 -11.80
CA ILE A 627 -38.46 -0.13 -12.59
C ILE A 627 -39.07 -1.27 -11.79
N ASP A 628 -39.70 -2.19 -12.51
CA ASP A 628 -40.04 -3.51 -12.01
C ASP A 628 -38.81 -4.41 -12.14
N LEU A 629 -38.34 -5.01 -11.05
CA LEU A 629 -37.10 -5.79 -11.04
C LEU A 629 -37.20 -7.15 -11.73
N GLU A 630 -38.42 -7.65 -11.96
CA GLU A 630 -38.63 -8.94 -12.65
C GLU A 630 -38.49 -8.75 -14.16
N THR A 631 -39.06 -7.67 -14.69
CA THR A 631 -39.08 -7.35 -16.13
C THR A 631 -37.96 -6.41 -16.58
N GLY A 632 -37.42 -5.58 -15.67
CA GLY A 632 -36.47 -4.51 -16.01
C GLY A 632 -37.13 -3.31 -16.71
N LEU A 633 -38.47 -3.26 -16.80
CA LEU A 633 -39.26 -2.23 -17.47
C LEU A 633 -39.78 -1.18 -16.47
N LEU A 634 -40.37 -0.09 -16.97
CA LEU A 634 -40.95 0.94 -16.10
C LEU A 634 -42.06 0.35 -15.22
N ALA A 635 -41.92 0.58 -13.92
CA ALA A 635 -42.88 0.08 -12.93
C ALA A 635 -44.23 0.81 -13.05
N ASP A 636 -45.29 0.05 -12.87
CA ASP A 636 -46.66 0.53 -12.69
C ASP A 636 -47.26 -0.08 -11.41
N GLU A 637 -48.28 0.54 -10.82
CA GLU A 637 -48.99 0.01 -9.64
C GLU A 637 -49.53 -1.42 -9.88
N ALA A 638 -49.79 -1.80 -11.13
CA ALA A 638 -50.27 -3.12 -11.51
C ALA A 638 -49.21 -4.23 -11.46
N CYS A 639 -47.91 -3.90 -11.58
CA CYS A 639 -46.83 -4.88 -11.72
C CYS A 639 -46.20 -5.29 -10.38
N GLY A 640 -46.42 -4.51 -9.32
CA GLY A 640 -45.94 -4.83 -7.97
C GLY A 640 -44.97 -3.78 -7.42
N PRO A 641 -43.99 -4.18 -6.58
CA PRO A 641 -43.08 -3.24 -5.95
C PRO A 641 -42.12 -2.61 -6.97
N SER A 642 -42.10 -1.29 -7.01
CA SER A 642 -41.18 -0.51 -7.84
C SER A 642 -39.84 -0.25 -7.13
N TYR A 643 -38.76 -0.24 -7.89
CA TYR A 643 -37.41 0.07 -7.39
C TYR A 643 -36.82 1.22 -8.19
N THR A 644 -36.32 2.23 -7.50
CA THR A 644 -35.63 3.36 -8.15
C THR A 644 -34.23 2.91 -8.54
N VAL A 645 -33.88 3.08 -9.81
CA VAL A 645 -32.57 2.71 -10.37
C VAL A 645 -32.09 3.84 -11.28
N ALA A 646 -30.80 4.15 -11.20
CA ALA A 646 -30.16 5.15 -12.05
C ALA A 646 -29.80 4.63 -13.45
N PHE A 647 -30.05 5.44 -14.48
CA PHE A 647 -29.71 5.22 -15.88
C PHE A 647 -28.97 6.44 -16.43
N GLN A 648 -28.17 6.22 -17.45
CA GLN A 648 -27.65 7.34 -18.25
C GLN A 648 -28.82 7.91 -19.07
N GLU A 649 -28.89 9.22 -19.24
CA GLU A 649 -29.92 9.89 -20.05
C GLU A 649 -30.05 9.20 -21.43
N ASP A 650 -31.29 8.96 -21.87
CA ASP A 650 -31.67 8.25 -23.10
C ASP A 650 -31.36 6.73 -23.11
N THR A 651 -31.09 6.12 -21.94
CA THR A 651 -30.86 4.66 -21.81
C THR A 651 -31.83 3.95 -20.86
N GLU A 652 -32.71 4.71 -20.22
CA GLU A 652 -33.80 4.22 -19.40
C GLU A 652 -34.84 3.44 -20.23
N PRO A 653 -35.55 2.46 -19.63
CA PRO A 653 -36.64 1.77 -20.31
C PRO A 653 -37.78 2.75 -20.66
N GLU A 654 -38.30 2.67 -21.89
CA GLU A 654 -39.47 3.47 -22.33
C GLU A 654 -40.79 2.71 -22.14
N GLU A 655 -40.75 1.38 -22.16
CA GLU A 655 -41.94 0.50 -22.08
C GLU A 655 -42.33 0.21 -20.63
N SER A 656 -43.63 0.13 -20.36
CA SER A 656 -44.17 -0.25 -19.06
C SER A 656 -44.35 -1.75 -18.93
N CYS A 657 -44.10 -2.29 -17.73
CA CYS A 657 -44.35 -3.69 -17.40
C CYS A 657 -45.80 -4.16 -17.67
N VAL A 658 -46.80 -3.26 -17.70
CA VAL A 658 -48.19 -3.63 -18.02
C VAL A 658 -48.37 -3.92 -19.51
N GLU A 659 -47.73 -3.13 -20.37
CA GLU A 659 -47.80 -3.35 -21.82
C GLU A 659 -47.16 -4.70 -22.20
N TYR A 660 -46.11 -5.09 -21.48
CA TYR A 660 -45.48 -6.40 -21.61
C TYR A 660 -46.40 -7.56 -21.19
N LEU A 661 -47.09 -7.44 -20.04
CA LEU A 661 -48.03 -8.47 -19.57
C LEU A 661 -49.24 -8.62 -20.50
N ASP A 662 -49.78 -7.51 -21.00
CA ASP A 662 -50.88 -7.53 -21.98
C ASP A 662 -50.46 -8.20 -23.31
N ASP A 663 -49.20 -7.99 -23.73
CA ASP A 663 -48.63 -8.62 -24.93
C ASP A 663 -48.34 -10.12 -24.73
N GLU A 664 -47.84 -10.53 -23.55
CA GLU A 664 -47.67 -11.96 -23.21
C GLU A 664 -49.01 -12.69 -23.15
N GLU A 665 -50.03 -12.12 -22.49
CA GLU A 665 -51.38 -12.70 -22.46
C GLU A 665 -51.94 -12.81 -23.89
N ALA A 666 -51.72 -11.81 -24.74
CA ALA A 666 -52.15 -11.84 -26.14
C ALA A 666 -51.41 -12.92 -26.97
N GLU A 667 -50.12 -13.15 -26.73
CA GLU A 667 -49.35 -14.22 -27.38
C GLU A 667 -49.76 -15.61 -26.91
N GLU A 668 -50.00 -15.81 -25.61
CA GLU A 668 -50.51 -17.06 -25.05
C GLU A 668 -51.89 -17.39 -25.62
N ASP A 669 -52.81 -16.42 -25.63
CA ASP A 669 -54.14 -16.56 -26.23
C ASP A 669 -54.05 -16.91 -27.73
N ALA A 670 -53.14 -16.24 -28.46
CA ALA A 670 -52.90 -16.53 -29.88
C ALA A 670 -52.30 -17.93 -30.09
N HIS A 671 -51.42 -18.39 -29.19
CA HIS A 671 -50.86 -19.73 -29.22
C HIS A 671 -51.95 -20.78 -28.92
N GLU A 672 -52.80 -20.54 -27.93
CA GLU A 672 -53.87 -21.47 -27.55
C GLU A 672 -54.94 -21.57 -28.67
N GLU A 673 -55.27 -20.44 -29.30
CA GLU A 673 -56.11 -20.42 -30.50
C GLU A 673 -55.53 -21.23 -31.66
N ARG A 674 -54.21 -21.12 -31.93
CA ARG A 674 -53.54 -21.91 -32.99
C ARG A 674 -53.64 -23.40 -32.70
N LYS A 675 -53.39 -23.80 -31.44
CA LYS A 675 -53.47 -25.19 -30.98
C LYS A 675 -54.89 -25.75 -31.07
N ASN A 676 -55.90 -24.93 -30.78
CA ASN A 676 -57.31 -25.29 -30.91
C ASN A 676 -57.73 -25.39 -32.39
N LYS A 677 -57.29 -24.48 -33.27
CA LYS A 677 -57.52 -24.57 -34.72
C LYS A 677 -56.84 -25.80 -35.34
N GLU A 678 -55.69 -26.23 -34.83
CA GLU A 678 -55.04 -27.48 -35.27
C GLU A 678 -55.80 -28.72 -34.80
N LYS A 679 -56.30 -28.75 -33.56
CA LYS A 679 -57.18 -29.81 -33.07
C LYS A 679 -58.49 -29.88 -33.86
N GLU A 680 -59.10 -28.76 -34.21
CA GLU A 680 -60.27 -28.71 -35.10
C GLU A 680 -59.95 -29.26 -36.49
N LYS A 681 -58.84 -28.86 -37.11
CA LYS A 681 -58.40 -29.42 -38.41
C LYS A 681 -58.11 -30.92 -38.33
N LEU A 682 -57.59 -31.41 -37.21
CA LEU A 682 -57.32 -32.83 -36.97
C LEU A 682 -58.62 -33.62 -36.79
N THR A 683 -59.57 -33.08 -36.02
CA THR A 683 -60.90 -33.68 -35.82
C THR A 683 -61.75 -33.64 -37.08
N ASP A 684 -61.66 -32.60 -37.91
CA ASP A 684 -62.31 -32.55 -39.23
C ASP A 684 -61.68 -33.51 -40.24
N LYS A 685 -60.35 -33.70 -40.20
CA LYS A 685 -59.67 -34.76 -40.96
C LYS A 685 -60.14 -36.15 -40.50
N LEU A 686 -60.29 -36.37 -39.20
CA LEU A 686 -60.80 -37.62 -38.62
C LEU A 686 -62.28 -37.86 -39.00
N LYS A 687 -63.14 -36.85 -38.92
CA LYS A 687 -64.55 -36.93 -39.37
C LYS A 687 -64.65 -37.23 -40.87
N ARG A 688 -63.76 -36.70 -41.71
CA ARG A 688 -63.68 -37.09 -43.13
C ARG A 688 -63.21 -38.53 -43.35
N TRP A 689 -62.43 -39.08 -42.42
CA TRP A 689 -61.94 -40.45 -42.50
C TRP A 689 -62.95 -41.49 -42.00
N PHE A 690 -63.78 -41.11 -41.02
CA PHE A 690 -64.80 -41.99 -40.41
C PHE A 690 -66.23 -41.68 -40.87
N GLY A 691 -66.42 -40.67 -41.72
CA GLY A 691 -67.74 -40.18 -42.17
C GLY A 691 -68.18 -40.62 -43.56
N SER A 692 -67.54 -41.62 -44.17
CA SER A 692 -67.99 -42.20 -45.43
C SER A 692 -68.08 -43.72 -45.32
N ASP A 693 -69.15 -44.21 -44.71
CA ASP A 693 -69.71 -45.54 -44.96
C ASP A 693 -71.18 -45.55 -44.52
N GLU A 694 -72.01 -44.89 -45.32
CA GLU A 694 -73.45 -45.19 -45.40
C GLU A 694 -73.82 -45.34 -46.89
N VAL A 695 -74.52 -46.45 -47.20
CA VAL A 695 -75.23 -46.82 -48.45
C VAL A 695 -74.32 -47.46 -49.54
N GLU A 696 -74.49 -48.70 -50.06
CA GLU A 696 -75.62 -49.65 -50.18
C GLU A 696 -75.09 -51.04 -50.62
N MET A 697 -75.46 -52.12 -49.90
CA MET A 697 -76.02 -53.41 -50.41
C MET A 697 -76.10 -54.46 -49.30
#